data_AF-A0A813EAS2-F1
#
_entry.id   AF-A0A813EAS2-F1
#
_cell.length_a   1.000
_cell.length_b   1.000
_cell.length_c   1.000
_cell.angle_alpha   90.00
_cell.angle_beta   90.00
_cell.angle_gamma   90.00
#
_symmetry.space_group_name_H-M   'P 1'
#
loop_
_entity.id
_entity.type
_entity.pdbx_description
1 polymer ?
#
loop_
_entity_poly.entity_id
_entity_poly.type
_entity_poly.pdbx_seq_one_letter_code
_entity_poly.pdbx_strand_id
1 'polypeptide(L)'
;MVSARVLALGLAGLCLGPDLGLCQVAPALGGKDDVARRLADLERLISGQQEQLLAQKAQMDLLRSLAPLGRLDGRKLQGSESVESLQGAMNHAWLILCGALVMFMQAGFAMVESGCCRAKNVQNILLKNLTDVCVGTLGWWLCGWAFAYGGPMDDDGFKQNRFMGSEGAMGKDFLIRDDATGQLQPTTNIVNWFFQWAFCSAAATIVSGGVAERVNFPGYCIFSFMMTAFIYPVCVGWTWGYGWLADVNSVGYMDFAGSGIVHMAGGVGALTGAIWAGPRKGRWENPEEFDPHSLPLIILGTFILWFGWYGFNCGSTLGMATIERGFMAAQVAMNTTIAAATGGLTVFILRFGITKKYDIGGFCNGILAGLVSITAGCGNVECGSAFVIALLGGLFYEAGSRLMQKLKIDDPVDAFAVHGVAGAWGVLAAALFDWGKDFDHYHGWSGFSCMTAEDGSCKTGLGGEGVAANLAEIVAIAAWVAVCSSLIFGPLRAVGWLRASDDVQDEGFDQAKHSPSKAYGNLPETTKPSVFYDASANRKYQVVDQRLQIHTSDLPRALVEYRTQCSMAAPLTVAIADGKQIQTSDLPLALVEHRTSSLAVVSARFLALGLAGLCLGPALGLGQAAPALGGKDDVARRLADLERLITGQQEQLLAQKAQMDLLRSLAPLGGPDGRKLDESESIESLQGAMNHAWLILCGALVMFMQAGFAMVESGCCRAKNVQNILLKNLTDVCVGTLGWWLCGWAFAYGGPYDDDGLKPNRFMSSEGALGWDFLIRDDATGQLTPTTNIVNWFFQWAFCSATATIVSGGVAERVNFPGYCIFSFMMTAFIYPVCVGWTWGYGWLADVNSVGYMDFAGSGIVHMAGGVGALTGAMWAGPRKGRWENPEEFDAHSLPLIILGTFILWFGWYGFNCGSTLGMATIERGFMAAQVAMNTTIAGATGGLTVFILKYGLTRKYDIGGFCNGILAGLVSITAGCGNVECGSAFTIALLGGLFYEAGSRLIKKLKIDDPVDAFAVHGVCGAWGVLAAALFDWGKGFDHYHGWSGFSCMTAEDGSCKTGIGGEGVAANIAEIVAITAWVAVCSSLIFGPLRAVGWLRASDDVQDEGFDQAKHSPSKAYANQPESTKVILSA
;
A
#
# COMPACT_ATOMS: atom_id res chain seq x y z
N MET A 1 50.92 -14.12 3.65
CA MET A 1 51.70 -14.84 4.70
C MET A 1 53.19 -14.50 4.68
N VAL A 2 54.02 -15.00 3.74
CA VAL A 2 55.49 -14.77 3.77
C VAL A 2 55.84 -13.28 3.94
N SER A 3 55.26 -12.39 3.13
CA SER A 3 55.50 -10.94 3.20
C SER A 3 55.17 -10.34 4.58
N ALA A 4 54.11 -10.80 5.25
CA ALA A 4 53.71 -10.31 6.56
C ALA A 4 54.64 -10.84 7.67
N ARG A 5 55.07 -12.11 7.59
CA ARG A 5 56.04 -12.68 8.55
C ARG A 5 57.43 -12.04 8.39
N VAL A 6 57.82 -11.70 7.16
CA VAL A 6 59.03 -10.91 6.86
C VAL A 6 58.89 -9.47 7.35
N LEU A 7 57.70 -8.86 7.24
CA LEU A 7 57.46 -7.50 7.77
C LEU A 7 57.52 -7.47 9.31
N ALA A 8 56.89 -8.44 9.99
CA ALA A 8 56.95 -8.59 11.44
C ALA A 8 58.38 -8.87 11.94
N LEU A 9 59.11 -9.80 11.31
CA LEU A 9 60.52 -10.05 11.63
C LEU A 9 61.42 -8.85 11.32
N GLY A 10 61.10 -8.07 10.28
CA GLY A 10 61.77 -6.80 9.97
C GLY A 10 61.55 -5.74 11.05
N LEU A 11 60.31 -5.56 11.50
CA LEU A 11 59.94 -4.63 12.57
C LEU A 11 60.51 -5.06 13.95
N ALA A 12 60.53 -6.37 14.24
CA ALA A 12 61.21 -6.91 15.42
C ALA A 12 62.73 -6.68 15.35
N GLY A 13 63.36 -6.92 14.20
CA GLY A 13 64.78 -6.63 13.96
C GLY A 13 65.13 -5.15 14.14
N LEU A 14 64.29 -4.24 13.62
CA LEU A 14 64.39 -2.80 13.81
C LEU A 14 64.25 -2.36 15.29
N CYS A 15 63.62 -3.18 16.14
CA CYS A 15 63.44 -2.92 17.57
C CYS A 15 64.51 -3.55 18.47
N LEU A 16 65.30 -4.52 17.98
CA LEU A 16 66.23 -5.33 18.78
C LEU A 16 67.71 -5.15 18.43
N GLY A 17 68.05 -4.39 17.38
CA GLY A 17 69.44 -3.97 17.11
C GLY A 17 69.97 -2.98 18.16
N PRO A 18 71.23 -3.09 18.62
CA PRO A 18 71.79 -2.23 19.67
C PRO A 18 72.16 -0.82 19.19
N ASP A 19 72.37 -0.62 17.88
CA ASP A 19 72.97 0.57 17.30
C ASP A 19 72.11 1.18 16.19
N LEU A 20 71.22 2.14 16.55
CA LEU A 20 70.67 3.13 15.62
C LEU A 20 69.90 4.25 16.36
N GLY A 21 70.22 5.52 16.10
CA GLY A 21 69.70 6.68 16.83
C GLY A 21 68.29 7.14 16.41
N LEU A 22 67.25 6.39 16.79
CA LEU A 22 65.85 6.65 16.37
C LEU A 22 64.85 6.83 17.54
N CYS A 23 65.10 7.83 18.39
CA CYS A 23 64.31 8.08 19.61
C CYS A 23 63.42 9.34 19.56
N GLN A 24 62.58 9.49 18.53
CA GLN A 24 61.60 10.61 18.43
C GLN A 24 60.18 10.21 17.96
N VAL A 25 59.82 8.93 18.03
CA VAL A 25 58.45 8.45 17.71
C VAL A 25 57.73 7.81 18.92
N ALA A 26 58.48 7.28 19.89
CA ALA A 26 57.95 6.57 21.06
C ALA A 26 56.91 7.33 21.94
N PRO A 27 56.93 8.66 22.12
CA PRO A 27 56.01 9.34 23.04
C PRO A 27 54.52 9.28 22.67
N ALA A 28 54.18 8.90 21.43
CA ALA A 28 52.79 8.87 20.95
C ALA A 28 52.12 7.49 21.05
N LEU A 29 52.85 6.43 21.42
CA LEU A 29 52.39 5.03 21.31
C LEU A 29 52.75 4.18 22.56
N GLY A 30 52.68 4.76 23.76
CA GLY A 30 52.83 4.02 25.03
C GLY A 30 54.26 3.55 25.40
N GLY A 31 55.23 3.66 24.49
CA GLY A 31 56.63 3.25 24.72
C GLY A 31 56.93 1.79 24.33
N LYS A 32 58.23 1.43 24.26
CA LYS A 32 58.67 0.14 23.70
C LYS A 32 57.98 -1.07 24.32
N ASP A 33 57.79 -1.08 25.65
CA ASP A 33 57.22 -2.24 26.36
C ASP A 33 55.69 -2.32 26.25
N ASP A 34 55.01 -1.26 25.82
CA ASP A 34 53.57 -1.28 25.50
C ASP A 34 53.35 -1.66 24.03
N VAL A 35 54.17 -1.13 23.11
CA VAL A 35 54.20 -1.56 21.70
C VAL A 35 54.57 -3.04 21.60
N ALA A 36 55.53 -3.52 22.39
CA ALA A 36 55.90 -4.94 22.42
C ALA A 36 54.81 -5.84 23.02
N ARG A 37 54.05 -5.36 24.03
CA ARG A 37 52.86 -6.07 24.53
C ARG A 37 51.74 -6.11 23.51
N ARG A 38 51.39 -4.97 22.91
CA ARG A 38 50.40 -4.88 21.83
C ARG A 38 50.77 -5.76 20.64
N LEU A 39 52.05 -5.82 20.26
CA LEU A 39 52.55 -6.75 19.24
C LEU A 39 52.46 -8.22 19.68
N ALA A 40 52.78 -8.56 20.94
CA ALA A 40 52.65 -9.93 21.44
C ALA A 40 51.18 -10.38 21.59
N ASP A 41 50.27 -9.46 21.93
CA ASP A 41 48.83 -9.71 22.00
C ASP A 41 48.20 -9.73 20.59
N LEU A 42 48.68 -8.92 19.64
CA LEU A 42 48.37 -9.07 18.20
C LEU A 42 48.92 -10.38 17.64
N GLU A 43 50.16 -10.78 17.96
CA GLU A 43 50.69 -12.09 17.56
C GLU A 43 49.90 -13.23 18.19
N ARG A 44 49.39 -13.09 19.41
CA ARG A 44 48.45 -14.05 20.02
C ARG A 44 47.09 -14.07 19.33
N LEU A 45 46.49 -12.92 19.05
CA LEU A 45 45.21 -12.82 18.34
C LEU A 45 45.33 -13.38 16.92
N ILE A 46 46.36 -12.99 16.18
CA ILE A 46 46.67 -13.50 14.85
C ILE A 46 47.03 -14.99 14.90
N SER A 47 47.70 -15.49 15.95
CA SER A 47 47.97 -16.94 16.10
C SER A 47 46.71 -17.72 16.46
N GLY A 48 45.85 -17.22 17.34
CA GLY A 48 44.59 -17.87 17.71
C GLY A 48 43.56 -17.82 16.58
N GLN A 49 43.47 -16.71 15.86
CA GLN A 49 42.73 -16.61 14.60
C GLN A 49 43.36 -17.48 13.52
N GLN A 50 44.69 -17.63 13.45
CA GLN A 50 45.32 -18.61 12.55
C GLN A 50 45.03 -20.03 12.97
N GLU A 51 44.98 -20.40 14.25
CA GLU A 51 44.57 -21.74 14.68
C GLU A 51 43.10 -22.00 14.37
N GLN A 52 42.20 -21.02 14.55
CA GLN A 52 40.79 -21.13 14.13
C GLN A 52 40.65 -21.22 12.61
N LEU A 53 41.32 -20.34 11.85
CA LEU A 53 41.29 -20.32 10.39
C LEU A 53 42.01 -21.54 9.79
N LEU A 54 43.04 -22.09 10.44
CA LEU A 54 43.70 -23.35 10.04
C LEU A 54 42.89 -24.57 10.46
N ALA A 55 42.14 -24.54 11.57
CA ALA A 55 41.20 -25.59 11.92
C ALA A 55 40.02 -25.62 10.94
N GLN A 56 39.40 -24.46 10.67
CA GLN A 56 38.34 -24.30 9.66
C GLN A 56 38.85 -24.59 8.25
N LYS A 57 40.06 -24.13 7.89
CA LYS A 57 40.68 -24.49 6.59
C LYS A 57 41.06 -25.96 6.54
N ALA A 58 41.52 -26.59 7.62
CA ALA A 58 41.70 -28.04 7.65
C ALA A 58 40.35 -28.78 7.53
N GLN A 59 39.25 -28.21 8.06
CA GLN A 59 37.89 -28.72 7.85
C GLN A 59 37.46 -28.57 6.38
N MET A 60 37.73 -27.43 5.75
CA MET A 60 37.43 -27.17 4.33
C MET A 60 38.34 -27.92 3.36
N ASP A 61 39.61 -28.10 3.68
CA ASP A 61 40.55 -28.89 2.89
C ASP A 61 40.39 -30.40 3.17
N LEU A 62 39.81 -30.81 4.31
CA LEU A 62 39.26 -32.15 4.52
C LEU A 62 38.02 -32.37 3.63
N LEU A 63 37.06 -31.44 3.64
CA LEU A 63 35.90 -31.49 2.74
C LEU A 63 36.33 -31.52 1.25
N ARG A 64 37.31 -30.71 0.86
CA ARG A 64 37.87 -30.68 -0.51
C ARG A 64 38.74 -31.88 -0.86
N SER A 65 39.46 -32.49 0.08
CA SER A 65 40.21 -33.74 -0.16
C SER A 65 39.33 -34.99 -0.14
N LEU A 66 38.09 -34.88 0.38
CA LEU A 66 37.02 -35.86 0.18
C LEU A 66 36.28 -35.69 -1.17
N ALA A 67 36.38 -34.53 -1.82
CA ALA A 67 35.70 -34.27 -3.10
C ALA A 67 36.11 -35.22 -4.26
N PRO A 68 37.38 -35.68 -4.41
CA PRO A 68 37.75 -36.70 -5.40
C PRO A 68 37.15 -38.09 -5.17
N LEU A 69 36.43 -38.30 -4.05
CA LEU A 69 35.78 -39.57 -3.69
C LEU A 69 34.24 -39.45 -3.59
N GLY A 70 33.64 -38.58 -4.40
CA GLY A 70 32.23 -38.69 -4.81
C GLY A 70 31.19 -38.66 -3.70
N ARG A 71 31.47 -37.95 -2.60
CA ARG A 71 30.62 -37.89 -1.38
C ARG A 71 30.49 -36.49 -0.76
N LEU A 72 30.60 -35.44 -1.58
CA LEU A 72 29.93 -34.17 -1.27
C LEU A 72 28.55 -34.22 -1.96
N ASP A 73 27.49 -34.23 -1.16
CA ASP A 73 26.12 -34.34 -1.63
C ASP A 73 25.68 -33.01 -2.24
N GLY A 74 25.29 -33.00 -3.53
CA GLY A 74 24.93 -31.77 -4.26
C GLY A 74 23.79 -30.98 -3.59
N ARG A 75 22.92 -31.70 -2.86
CA ARG A 75 21.84 -31.18 -2.02
C ARG A 75 22.27 -30.02 -1.12
N LYS A 76 23.49 -30.03 -0.57
CA LYS A 76 23.93 -29.01 0.41
C LYS A 76 24.29 -27.67 -0.23
N LEU A 77 24.71 -27.63 -1.49
CA LEU A 77 24.91 -26.37 -2.22
C LEU A 77 23.57 -25.82 -2.74
N GLN A 78 22.74 -26.72 -3.28
CA GLN A 78 21.36 -26.43 -3.68
C GLN A 78 20.50 -25.93 -2.49
N GLY A 79 20.78 -26.41 -1.27
CA GLY A 79 20.16 -25.97 -0.02
C GLY A 79 20.52 -24.53 0.37
N SER A 80 21.76 -24.08 0.16
CA SER A 80 22.13 -22.67 0.41
C SER A 80 21.46 -21.72 -0.58
N GLU A 81 21.49 -22.05 -1.87
CA GLU A 81 20.91 -21.21 -2.94
C GLU A 81 19.38 -21.08 -2.78
N SER A 82 18.70 -22.16 -2.39
CA SER A 82 17.24 -22.15 -2.15
C SER A 82 16.84 -21.41 -0.87
N VAL A 83 17.67 -21.38 0.18
CA VAL A 83 17.42 -20.54 1.38
C VAL A 83 17.58 -19.05 1.04
N GLU A 84 18.64 -18.65 0.35
CA GLU A 84 18.86 -17.25 -0.04
C GLU A 84 17.76 -16.74 -0.99
N SER A 85 17.33 -17.59 -1.94
CA SER A 85 16.20 -17.30 -2.84
C SER A 85 14.87 -17.13 -2.07
N LEU A 86 14.58 -18.00 -1.11
CA LEU A 86 13.39 -17.91 -0.26
C LEU A 86 13.40 -16.65 0.63
N GLN A 87 14.55 -16.33 1.25
CA GLN A 87 14.71 -15.10 2.05
C GLN A 87 14.49 -13.84 1.20
N GLY A 88 15.07 -13.79 0.00
CA GLY A 88 14.83 -12.72 -0.96
C GLY A 88 13.34 -12.56 -1.27
N ALA A 89 12.65 -13.66 -1.56
CA ALA A 89 11.23 -13.67 -1.88
C ALA A 89 10.34 -13.22 -0.70
N MET A 90 10.65 -13.64 0.54
CA MET A 90 9.94 -13.20 1.75
C MET A 90 9.97 -11.69 1.94
N ASN A 91 11.11 -11.05 1.66
CA ASN A 91 11.23 -9.59 1.73
C ASN A 91 10.44 -8.89 0.62
N HIS A 92 10.41 -9.45 -0.60
CA HIS A 92 9.56 -8.93 -1.68
C HIS A 92 8.07 -9.01 -1.34
N ALA A 93 7.61 -10.14 -0.80
CA ALA A 93 6.21 -10.33 -0.40
C ALA A 93 5.76 -9.33 0.68
N TRP A 94 6.63 -9.07 1.66
CA TRP A 94 6.41 -8.06 2.70
C TRP A 94 6.28 -6.65 2.12
N LEU A 95 7.26 -6.21 1.33
CA LEU A 95 7.29 -4.87 0.76
C LEU A 95 6.13 -4.61 -0.21
N ILE A 96 5.68 -5.61 -0.97
CA ILE A 96 4.51 -5.48 -1.85
C ILE A 96 3.21 -5.35 -1.03
N LEU A 97 3.02 -6.16 0.02
CA LEU A 97 1.86 -6.02 0.91
C LEU A 97 1.86 -4.66 1.61
N CYS A 98 2.99 -4.26 2.19
CA CYS A 98 3.11 -3.00 2.91
C CYS A 98 2.97 -1.78 2.00
N GLY A 99 3.56 -1.80 0.79
CA GLY A 99 3.38 -0.74 -0.21
C GLY A 99 1.93 -0.63 -0.71
N ALA A 100 1.23 -1.75 -0.88
CA ALA A 100 -0.20 -1.76 -1.20
C ALA A 100 -1.04 -1.14 -0.06
N LEU A 101 -0.74 -1.46 1.20
CA LEU A 101 -1.40 -0.87 2.38
C LEU A 101 -1.15 0.64 2.49
N VAL A 102 0.07 1.12 2.20
CA VAL A 102 0.36 2.56 2.15
C VAL A 102 -0.35 3.23 0.98
N MET A 103 -0.44 2.60 -0.19
CA MET A 103 -1.25 3.13 -1.31
C MET A 103 -2.71 3.31 -0.88
N PHE A 104 -3.27 2.34 -0.16
CA PHE A 104 -4.66 2.43 0.31
C PHE A 104 -4.92 3.58 1.30
N MET A 105 -3.89 4.17 1.92
CA MET A 105 -4.01 5.42 2.69
C MET A 105 -4.54 6.59 1.85
N GLN A 106 -4.40 6.56 0.52
CA GLN A 106 -4.99 7.55 -0.39
C GLN A 106 -6.53 7.58 -0.34
N ALA A 107 -7.19 6.43 -0.13
CA ALA A 107 -8.61 6.41 0.20
C ALA A 107 -8.89 7.05 1.56
N GLY A 108 -7.99 6.84 2.52
CA GLY A 108 -8.03 7.44 3.86
C GLY A 108 -8.01 8.96 3.81
N PHE A 109 -7.01 9.56 3.17
CA PHE A 109 -6.93 11.00 2.94
C PHE A 109 -8.16 11.52 2.19
N ALA A 110 -8.58 10.85 1.10
CA ALA A 110 -9.73 11.27 0.32
C ALA A 110 -11.03 11.35 1.15
N MET A 111 -11.24 10.42 2.09
CA MET A 111 -12.42 10.44 2.98
C MET A 111 -12.27 11.46 4.13
N VAL A 112 -11.07 11.63 4.73
CA VAL A 112 -10.84 12.66 5.76
C VAL A 112 -10.99 14.06 5.19
N GLU A 113 -10.23 14.39 4.13
CA GLU A 113 -10.22 15.75 3.58
C GLU A 113 -11.59 16.16 3.04
N SER A 114 -12.28 15.26 2.33
CA SER A 114 -13.61 15.56 1.82
C SER A 114 -14.60 15.76 2.97
N GLY A 115 -14.59 14.92 4.00
CA GLY A 115 -15.46 15.02 5.18
C GLY A 115 -15.23 16.26 6.04
N CYS A 116 -13.99 16.76 6.11
CA CYS A 116 -13.61 18.01 6.78
C CYS A 116 -13.99 19.28 5.99
N CYS A 117 -14.12 19.19 4.66
CA CYS A 117 -14.48 20.32 3.81
C CYS A 117 -16.00 20.53 3.72
N ARG A 118 -16.41 21.64 3.08
CA ARG A 118 -17.84 21.93 2.86
C ARG A 118 -18.32 21.19 1.62
N ALA A 119 -19.56 20.71 1.65
CA ALA A 119 -20.17 19.87 0.62
C ALA A 119 -20.12 20.44 -0.83
N LYS A 120 -19.95 21.76 -1.00
CA LYS A 120 -19.83 22.44 -2.31
C LYS A 120 -18.45 22.37 -2.98
N ASN A 121 -17.47 21.75 -2.32
CA ASN A 121 -16.08 21.62 -2.78
C ASN A 121 -15.59 20.15 -2.79
N VAL A 122 -16.45 19.18 -2.45
CA VAL A 122 -16.08 17.79 -2.20
C VAL A 122 -15.48 17.14 -3.46
N GLN A 123 -16.03 17.38 -4.64
CA GLN A 123 -15.42 16.88 -5.88
C GLN A 123 -14.00 17.42 -6.06
N ASN A 124 -13.78 18.73 -5.87
CA ASN A 124 -12.47 19.34 -6.08
C ASN A 124 -11.42 18.90 -5.06
N ILE A 125 -11.81 18.43 -3.87
CA ILE A 125 -10.91 17.81 -2.90
C ILE A 125 -10.59 16.37 -3.30
N LEU A 126 -11.61 15.57 -3.61
CA LEU A 126 -11.45 14.20 -4.07
C LEU A 126 -10.60 14.10 -5.35
N LEU A 127 -10.76 15.05 -6.27
CA LEU A 127 -9.96 15.19 -7.49
C LEU A 127 -8.47 15.41 -7.18
N LYS A 128 -8.12 16.16 -6.12
CA LYS A 128 -6.72 16.33 -5.70
C LYS A 128 -6.11 15.02 -5.23
N ASN A 129 -6.82 14.28 -4.38
CA ASN A 129 -6.35 12.97 -3.88
C ASN A 129 -6.12 11.97 -5.04
N LEU A 130 -7.03 11.89 -6.02
CA LEU A 130 -6.79 11.12 -7.26
C LEU A 130 -5.59 11.63 -8.07
N THR A 131 -5.35 12.94 -8.05
CA THR A 131 -4.23 13.56 -8.75
C THR A 131 -2.91 13.29 -8.05
N ASP A 132 -2.85 13.31 -6.72
CA ASP A 132 -1.62 13.10 -5.95
C ASP A 132 -1.11 11.67 -6.04
N VAL A 133 -1.99 10.67 -6.14
CA VAL A 133 -1.58 9.30 -6.48
C VAL A 133 -1.09 9.19 -7.93
N CYS A 134 -1.80 9.75 -8.91
CA CYS A 134 -1.44 9.55 -10.32
C CYS A 134 -0.24 10.41 -10.77
N VAL A 135 -0.21 11.68 -10.39
CA VAL A 135 0.92 12.60 -10.65
C VAL A 135 2.11 12.21 -9.79
N GLY A 136 1.89 11.72 -8.56
CA GLY A 136 2.96 11.19 -7.71
C GLY A 136 3.64 9.96 -8.32
N THR A 137 2.89 9.04 -8.92
CA THR A 137 3.46 7.93 -9.71
C THR A 137 4.36 8.43 -10.82
N LEU A 138 3.87 9.36 -11.65
CA LEU A 138 4.67 9.84 -12.79
C LEU A 138 5.86 10.70 -12.34
N GLY A 139 5.72 11.56 -11.32
CA GLY A 139 6.83 12.34 -10.77
C GLY A 139 7.93 11.44 -10.21
N TRP A 140 7.56 10.43 -9.43
CA TRP A 140 8.48 9.47 -8.83
C TRP A 140 9.15 8.56 -9.86
N TRP A 141 8.42 8.08 -10.88
CA TRP A 141 8.98 7.29 -11.99
C TRP A 141 9.89 8.12 -12.91
N LEU A 142 9.47 9.32 -13.31
CA LEU A 142 10.21 10.14 -14.27
C LEU A 142 11.56 10.59 -13.71
N CYS A 143 11.62 11.08 -12.46
CA CYS A 143 12.87 11.53 -11.84
C CYS A 143 12.93 11.51 -10.31
N GLY A 144 11.81 11.34 -9.58
CA GLY A 144 11.84 11.33 -8.11
C GLY A 144 12.71 10.20 -7.54
N TRP A 145 12.58 8.97 -8.06
CA TRP A 145 13.50 7.88 -7.71
C TRP A 145 14.97 8.25 -7.99
N ALA A 146 15.23 8.90 -9.12
CA ALA A 146 16.58 9.27 -9.54
C ALA A 146 17.26 10.22 -8.55
N PHE A 147 16.52 11.16 -7.97
CA PHE A 147 17.05 12.09 -6.97
C PHE A 147 17.10 11.50 -5.54
N ALA A 148 16.22 10.55 -5.22
CA ALA A 148 16.14 9.91 -3.92
C ALA A 148 17.16 8.77 -3.72
N TYR A 149 17.36 7.94 -4.74
CA TYR A 149 18.14 6.69 -4.66
C TYR A 149 19.05 6.42 -5.88
N GLY A 150 19.04 7.29 -6.89
CA GLY A 150 19.65 7.00 -8.19
C GLY A 150 21.12 7.39 -8.34
N GLY A 151 22.02 6.42 -8.49
CA GLY A 151 23.40 6.65 -8.89
C GLY A 151 24.43 5.89 -8.06
N PRO A 152 25.73 6.14 -8.27
CA PRO A 152 26.78 5.39 -7.58
C PRO A 152 26.84 5.76 -6.09
N MET A 153 26.34 4.86 -5.24
CA MET A 153 26.47 4.90 -3.79
C MET A 153 27.70 4.10 -3.30
N ASP A 154 28.30 4.51 -2.18
CA ASP A 154 29.00 3.62 -1.23
C ASP A 154 28.25 3.61 0.12
N ASP A 155 28.86 3.03 1.15
CA ASP A 155 28.31 2.93 2.50
C ASP A 155 28.08 4.33 3.14
N ASP A 156 28.80 5.36 2.65
CA ASP A 156 28.62 6.78 2.98
C ASP A 156 27.56 7.46 2.05
N GLY A 157 26.86 6.72 1.19
CA GLY A 157 25.83 7.23 0.29
C GLY A 157 26.36 7.80 -1.04
N PHE A 158 25.79 8.92 -1.51
CA PHE A 158 26.09 9.44 -2.87
C PHE A 158 27.54 9.95 -3.05
N LYS A 159 28.38 9.11 -3.68
CA LYS A 159 29.85 9.22 -3.91
C LYS A 159 30.45 10.57 -4.34
N GLN A 160 29.64 11.51 -4.82
CA GLN A 160 30.11 12.78 -5.38
C GLN A 160 29.50 14.03 -4.76
N ASN A 161 28.34 13.94 -4.09
CA ASN A 161 27.65 15.14 -3.58
C ASN A 161 26.93 14.97 -2.22
N ARG A 162 26.65 13.74 -1.77
CA ARG A 162 25.89 13.40 -0.54
C ARG A 162 24.59 14.20 -0.32
N PHE A 163 23.98 14.71 -1.39
CA PHE A 163 22.83 15.63 -1.38
C PHE A 163 21.65 15.13 -2.23
N MET A 164 21.91 14.52 -3.39
CA MET A 164 20.87 13.92 -4.23
C MET A 164 21.48 13.00 -5.30
N GLY A 165 20.71 12.01 -5.72
CA GLY A 165 21.04 11.18 -6.87
C GLY A 165 20.88 11.90 -8.22
N SER A 166 21.20 11.19 -9.31
CA SER A 166 21.14 11.66 -10.69
C SER A 166 20.91 10.58 -11.76
N GLU A 167 20.88 9.30 -11.42
CA GLU A 167 20.74 8.17 -12.37
C GLU A 167 19.43 7.39 -12.13
N GLY A 168 19.09 6.38 -12.92
CA GLY A 168 17.85 5.60 -12.71
C GLY A 168 16.52 6.30 -13.04
N ALA A 169 16.54 7.44 -13.75
CA ALA A 169 15.34 8.11 -14.25
C ALA A 169 14.53 7.20 -15.19
N MET A 170 13.19 7.29 -15.17
CA MET A 170 12.26 6.45 -15.95
C MET A 170 12.42 4.93 -15.70
N GLY A 171 13.00 4.51 -14.57
CA GLY A 171 13.28 3.10 -14.30
C GLY A 171 14.50 2.55 -15.04
N LYS A 172 15.38 3.42 -15.57
CA LYS A 172 16.72 3.02 -16.01
C LYS A 172 17.45 2.30 -14.86
N ASP A 173 18.35 1.37 -15.18
CA ASP A 173 19.17 0.64 -14.19
C ASP A 173 18.35 -0.24 -13.21
N PHE A 174 17.03 -0.39 -13.41
CA PHE A 174 16.19 -1.36 -12.69
C PHE A 174 16.41 -2.79 -13.22
N LEU A 175 16.82 -2.88 -14.48
CA LEU A 175 17.29 -4.08 -15.15
C LEU A 175 18.79 -3.93 -15.39
N ILE A 176 19.59 -4.88 -14.93
CA ILE A 176 21.03 -4.96 -15.18
C ILE A 176 21.32 -6.13 -16.11
N ARG A 177 22.48 -6.11 -16.77
CA ARG A 177 22.94 -7.27 -17.54
C ARG A 177 23.87 -8.11 -16.66
N ASP A 178 23.64 -9.41 -16.61
CA ASP A 178 24.61 -10.34 -16.06
C ASP A 178 25.72 -10.57 -17.11
N ASP A 179 26.97 -10.28 -16.75
CA ASP A 179 28.13 -10.47 -17.61
C ASP A 179 28.50 -11.96 -17.81
N ALA A 180 28.02 -12.87 -16.95
CA ALA A 180 28.31 -14.30 -17.03
C ALA A 180 27.37 -15.05 -17.99
N THR A 181 26.04 -14.84 -17.87
CA THR A 181 25.05 -15.44 -18.79
C THR A 181 24.75 -14.56 -20.02
N GLY A 182 25.02 -13.25 -19.93
CA GLY A 182 24.65 -12.26 -20.94
C GLY A 182 23.16 -11.87 -20.95
N GLN A 183 22.35 -12.44 -20.05
CA GLN A 183 20.91 -12.16 -19.89
C GLN A 183 20.65 -10.84 -19.17
N LEU A 184 19.39 -10.38 -19.18
CA LEU A 184 18.94 -9.22 -18.41
C LEU A 184 18.19 -9.67 -17.15
N GLN A 185 18.52 -9.02 -16.04
CA GLN A 185 18.20 -9.43 -14.67
C GLN A 185 17.58 -8.25 -13.91
N PRO A 186 16.41 -8.41 -13.26
CA PRO A 186 15.82 -7.36 -12.43
C PRO A 186 16.60 -7.14 -11.14
N THR A 187 16.47 -5.92 -10.60
CA THR A 187 17.13 -5.51 -9.35
C THR A 187 16.12 -5.24 -8.23
N THR A 188 16.61 -5.24 -6.98
CA THR A 188 15.81 -4.87 -5.79
C THR A 188 15.31 -3.43 -5.81
N ASN A 189 15.85 -2.59 -6.70
CA ASN A 189 15.31 -1.24 -6.97
C ASN A 189 13.83 -1.27 -7.36
N ILE A 190 13.34 -2.32 -8.03
CA ILE A 190 11.94 -2.41 -8.46
C ILE A 190 10.98 -2.49 -7.25
N VAL A 191 11.27 -3.36 -6.27
CA VAL A 191 10.41 -3.50 -5.09
C VAL A 191 10.55 -2.30 -4.14
N ASN A 192 11.77 -1.77 -4.02
CA ASN A 192 12.03 -0.56 -3.25
C ASN A 192 11.34 0.67 -3.88
N TRP A 193 11.30 0.76 -5.22
CA TRP A 193 10.58 1.81 -5.94
C TRP A 193 9.09 1.77 -5.61
N PHE A 194 8.47 0.59 -5.65
CA PHE A 194 7.05 0.41 -5.35
C PHE A 194 6.71 0.78 -3.90
N PHE A 195 7.52 0.33 -2.94
CA PHE A 195 7.32 0.65 -1.53
C PHE A 195 7.49 2.15 -1.27
N GLN A 196 8.62 2.74 -1.67
CA GLN A 196 8.96 4.14 -1.42
C GLN A 196 8.07 5.13 -2.19
N TRP A 197 7.56 4.74 -3.36
CA TRP A 197 6.56 5.51 -4.11
C TRP A 197 5.34 5.86 -3.25
N ALA A 198 4.85 4.91 -2.44
CA ALA A 198 3.63 5.10 -1.68
C ALA A 198 3.79 6.19 -0.59
N PHE A 199 4.99 6.29 0.00
CA PHE A 199 5.38 7.35 0.95
C PHE A 199 5.52 8.70 0.25
N CYS A 200 6.13 8.72 -0.95
CA CYS A 200 6.22 9.91 -1.81
C CYS A 200 4.82 10.45 -2.17
N SER A 201 3.89 9.58 -2.53
CA SER A 201 2.50 9.95 -2.83
C SER A 201 1.80 10.52 -1.59
N ALA A 202 1.94 9.87 -0.42
CA ALA A 202 1.38 10.38 0.84
C ALA A 202 1.92 11.76 1.23
N ALA A 203 3.23 12.02 1.02
CA ALA A 203 3.86 13.31 1.31
C ALA A 203 3.24 14.48 0.51
N ALA A 204 2.78 14.22 -0.73
CA ALA A 204 2.04 15.20 -1.53
C ALA A 204 0.59 15.35 -1.05
N THR A 205 -0.11 14.26 -0.77
CA THR A 205 -1.52 14.29 -0.33
C THR A 205 -1.70 15.02 1.01
N ILE A 206 -0.72 15.01 1.92
CA ILE A 206 -0.79 15.84 3.14
C ILE A 206 -0.97 17.35 2.82
N VAL A 207 -0.56 17.80 1.63
CA VAL A 207 -0.71 19.20 1.20
C VAL A 207 -2.12 19.50 0.67
N SER A 208 -2.86 18.55 0.07
CA SER A 208 -4.19 18.82 -0.52
C SER A 208 -5.18 19.39 0.51
N GLY A 209 -5.23 18.77 1.69
CA GLY A 209 -6.06 19.19 2.82
C GLY A 209 -5.69 20.59 3.31
N GLY A 210 -4.39 20.84 3.53
CA GLY A 210 -3.89 22.15 3.93
C GLY A 210 -4.26 23.27 2.94
N VAL A 211 -4.28 22.98 1.63
CA VAL A 211 -4.66 23.95 0.56
C VAL A 211 -6.09 23.80 0.03
N ALA A 212 -6.96 23.09 0.76
CA ALA A 212 -8.34 22.82 0.35
C ALA A 212 -9.20 24.09 0.16
N GLU A 213 -10.24 23.94 -0.67
CA GLU A 213 -11.29 24.91 -1.00
C GLU A 213 -10.87 26.30 -1.54
N ARG A 214 -9.58 26.57 -1.78
CA ARG A 214 -9.13 27.90 -2.27
C ARG A 214 -8.00 27.90 -3.31
N VAL A 215 -7.20 26.84 -3.41
CA VAL A 215 -6.18 26.70 -4.46
C VAL A 215 -6.76 26.09 -5.72
N ASN A 216 -6.52 26.73 -6.86
CA ASN A 216 -6.92 26.29 -8.20
C ASN A 216 -6.24 24.96 -8.56
N PHE A 217 -7.01 24.05 -9.15
CA PHE A 217 -6.55 22.72 -9.49
C PHE A 217 -5.26 22.67 -10.35
N PRO A 218 -5.09 23.44 -11.46
CA PRO A 218 -3.86 23.35 -12.27
C PRO A 218 -2.60 23.85 -11.53
N GLY A 219 -2.73 24.86 -10.66
CA GLY A 219 -1.64 25.30 -9.79
C GLY A 219 -1.28 24.26 -8.74
N TYR A 220 -2.27 23.47 -8.29
CA TYR A 220 -2.02 22.33 -7.41
C TYR A 220 -1.31 21.18 -8.13
N CYS A 221 -1.68 20.84 -9.37
CA CYS A 221 -0.98 19.82 -10.17
C CYS A 221 0.52 20.12 -10.33
N ILE A 222 0.87 21.39 -10.59
CA ILE A 222 2.26 21.84 -10.71
C ILE A 222 3.01 21.64 -9.39
N PHE A 223 2.38 21.98 -8.26
CA PHE A 223 2.96 21.74 -6.94
C PHE A 223 3.14 20.25 -6.64
N SER A 224 2.09 19.43 -6.83
CA SER A 224 2.09 17.99 -6.56
C SER A 224 3.16 17.26 -7.38
N PHE A 225 3.29 17.61 -8.67
CA PHE A 225 4.39 17.13 -9.50
C PHE A 225 5.76 17.53 -8.93
N MET A 226 6.00 18.81 -8.63
CA MET A 226 7.30 19.23 -8.10
C MET A 226 7.61 18.65 -6.71
N MET A 227 6.59 18.41 -5.88
CA MET A 227 6.73 17.76 -4.58
C MET A 227 7.26 16.33 -4.75
N THR A 228 6.64 15.55 -5.62
CA THR A 228 6.95 14.12 -5.84
C THR A 228 8.11 13.85 -6.80
N ALA A 229 8.39 14.78 -7.71
CA ALA A 229 9.46 14.69 -8.70
C ALA A 229 10.78 15.33 -8.23
N PHE A 230 10.78 16.17 -7.17
CA PHE A 230 11.98 16.86 -6.70
C PHE A 230 12.04 17.14 -5.19
N ILE A 231 11.05 17.81 -4.59
CA ILE A 231 11.19 18.34 -3.21
C ILE A 231 11.33 17.21 -2.19
N TYR A 232 10.36 16.29 -2.14
CA TYR A 232 10.38 15.12 -1.26
C TYR A 232 11.53 14.15 -1.62
N PRO A 233 11.77 13.82 -2.91
CA PRO A 233 12.95 13.05 -3.32
C PRO A 233 14.29 13.54 -2.76
N VAL A 234 14.52 14.85 -2.72
CA VAL A 234 15.77 15.40 -2.17
C VAL A 234 15.81 15.27 -0.63
N CYS A 235 14.68 15.38 0.08
CA CYS A 235 14.64 15.02 1.50
C CYS A 235 15.03 13.56 1.75
N VAL A 236 14.48 12.63 0.95
CA VAL A 236 14.81 11.20 1.01
C VAL A 236 16.28 10.96 0.68
N GLY A 237 16.82 11.65 -0.32
CA GLY A 237 18.23 11.59 -0.71
C GLY A 237 19.20 12.08 0.37
N TRP A 238 18.75 12.89 1.34
CA TRP A 238 19.55 13.27 2.51
C TRP A 238 19.52 12.21 3.61
N THR A 239 18.43 11.46 3.71
CA THR A 239 18.13 10.53 4.81
C THR A 239 18.26 9.07 4.38
N TRP A 240 17.18 8.45 3.89
CA TRP A 240 17.17 7.03 3.48
C TRP A 240 18.04 6.74 2.25
N GLY A 241 18.41 7.76 1.47
CA GLY A 241 19.44 7.70 0.43
C GLY A 241 20.89 7.81 0.94
N TYR A 242 21.12 7.65 2.25
CA TYR A 242 22.43 7.69 2.91
C TYR A 242 23.20 9.02 2.73
N GLY A 243 22.48 10.11 2.45
CA GLY A 243 23.05 11.43 2.26
C GLY A 243 23.59 12.07 3.54
N TRP A 244 23.89 13.37 3.46
CA TRP A 244 24.64 14.10 4.49
C TRP A 244 24.02 14.11 5.89
N LEU A 245 22.72 13.82 6.06
CA LEU A 245 22.11 13.70 7.39
C LEU A 245 22.52 12.40 8.12
N ALA A 246 22.92 11.35 7.39
CA ALA A 246 23.32 10.07 7.96
C ALA A 246 24.54 10.17 8.90
N ASP A 247 25.46 11.13 8.67
CA ASP A 247 26.69 11.28 9.45
C ASP A 247 26.74 12.51 10.36
N VAL A 248 25.62 13.23 10.57
CA VAL A 248 25.65 14.49 11.34
C VAL A 248 26.16 14.26 12.76
N ASN A 249 27.13 15.07 13.18
CA ASN A 249 27.90 14.94 14.43
C ASN A 249 28.70 13.62 14.56
N SER A 250 28.96 12.90 13.47
CA SER A 250 29.47 11.51 13.46
C SER A 250 28.52 10.51 14.10
N VAL A 251 27.25 10.89 14.25
CA VAL A 251 26.17 10.13 14.86
C VAL A 251 25.11 9.87 13.79
N GLY A 252 24.37 10.89 13.36
CA GLY A 252 23.30 10.76 12.35
C GLY A 252 21.91 10.97 12.92
N TYR A 253 20.94 11.14 12.02
CA TYR A 253 19.53 11.33 12.35
C TYR A 253 18.84 10.02 12.80
N MET A 254 17.57 10.13 13.21
CA MET A 254 16.67 9.00 13.49
C MET A 254 15.26 9.28 12.96
N ASP A 255 14.91 8.71 11.80
CA ASP A 255 13.53 8.68 11.29
C ASP A 255 13.25 7.37 10.53
N PHE A 256 12.71 6.38 11.25
CA PHE A 256 12.49 5.01 10.76
C PHE A 256 11.45 4.90 9.64
N ALA A 257 10.32 5.61 9.74
CA ALA A 257 9.24 5.53 8.74
C ALA A 257 8.75 6.89 8.19
N GLY A 258 9.20 8.04 8.71
CA GLY A 258 8.94 9.35 8.08
C GLY A 258 8.20 10.40 8.92
N SER A 259 8.40 10.51 10.25
CA SER A 259 7.86 11.67 10.99
C SER A 259 8.42 13.00 10.48
N GLY A 260 9.68 13.03 10.08
CA GLY A 260 10.34 14.15 9.43
C GLY A 260 10.16 14.09 7.92
N ILE A 261 10.58 12.97 7.34
CA ILE A 261 10.77 12.78 5.90
C ILE A 261 9.44 12.85 5.13
N VAL A 262 8.36 12.25 5.65
CA VAL A 262 7.02 12.30 5.03
C VAL A 262 6.13 13.34 5.72
N HIS A 263 5.93 13.22 7.03
CA HIS A 263 4.89 13.99 7.72
C HIS A 263 5.29 15.44 7.93
N MET A 264 6.48 15.72 8.47
CA MET A 264 6.92 17.10 8.61
C MET A 264 7.14 17.76 7.24
N ALA A 265 7.66 17.03 6.25
CA ALA A 265 7.75 17.52 4.87
C ALA A 265 6.36 17.91 4.31
N GLY A 266 5.41 16.98 4.27
CA GLY A 266 4.05 17.25 3.81
C GLY A 266 3.38 18.37 4.61
N GLY A 267 3.54 18.37 5.94
CA GLY A 267 2.98 19.38 6.84
C GLY A 267 3.56 20.79 6.62
N VAL A 268 4.86 20.91 6.38
CA VAL A 268 5.50 22.20 6.04
C VAL A 268 5.10 22.65 4.62
N GLY A 269 4.90 21.71 3.69
CA GLY A 269 4.26 21.98 2.40
C GLY A 269 2.84 22.55 2.56
N ALA A 270 2.02 21.93 3.42
CA ALA A 270 0.68 22.37 3.78
C ALA A 270 0.66 23.76 4.41
N LEU A 271 1.54 24.03 5.40
CA LEU A 271 1.70 25.36 6.01
C LEU A 271 2.08 26.42 4.98
N THR A 272 3.09 26.12 4.14
CA THR A 272 3.59 27.05 3.14
C THR A 272 2.52 27.34 2.09
N GLY A 273 1.81 26.31 1.62
CA GLY A 273 0.66 26.44 0.74
C GLY A 273 -0.48 27.23 1.37
N ALA A 274 -0.76 27.05 2.67
CA ALA A 274 -1.80 27.80 3.38
C ALA A 274 -1.46 29.29 3.53
N ILE A 275 -0.20 29.63 3.80
CA ILE A 275 0.30 31.02 3.84
C ILE A 275 0.24 31.67 2.45
N TRP A 276 0.73 30.97 1.41
CA TRP A 276 0.71 31.51 0.05
C TRP A 276 -0.68 31.56 -0.58
N ALA A 277 -1.61 30.66 -0.22
CA ALA A 277 -3.00 30.75 -0.66
C ALA A 277 -3.80 31.80 0.12
N GLY A 278 -3.47 32.00 1.41
CA GLY A 278 -4.24 32.81 2.36
C GLY A 278 -5.52 32.11 2.85
N PRO A 279 -6.26 32.71 3.81
CA PRO A 279 -7.46 32.10 4.38
C PRO A 279 -8.62 32.00 3.38
N ARG A 280 -9.51 31.01 3.55
CA ARG A 280 -10.79 30.95 2.83
C ARG A 280 -11.62 32.20 3.15
N LYS A 281 -12.29 32.77 2.15
CA LYS A 281 -13.20 33.92 2.33
C LYS A 281 -14.28 33.57 3.36
N GLY A 282 -14.43 34.38 4.41
CA GLY A 282 -15.40 34.20 5.49
C GLY A 282 -14.92 33.36 6.69
N ARG A 283 -13.72 32.76 6.63
CA ARG A 283 -13.24 31.77 7.64
C ARG A 283 -13.24 32.29 9.08
N TRP A 284 -12.94 33.57 9.27
CA TRP A 284 -12.78 34.20 10.58
C TRP A 284 -13.96 35.08 10.97
N GLU A 285 -14.89 35.25 10.05
CA GLU A 285 -16.09 36.08 10.15
C GLU A 285 -17.29 35.20 10.54
N ASN A 286 -17.49 34.09 9.82
CA ASN A 286 -18.58 33.12 10.01
C ASN A 286 -17.96 31.71 10.22
N PRO A 287 -17.27 31.45 11.35
CA PRO A 287 -16.46 30.24 11.52
C PRO A 287 -17.26 28.92 11.45
N GLU A 288 -18.54 28.95 11.81
CA GLU A 288 -19.49 27.84 11.75
C GLU A 288 -19.88 27.40 10.32
N GLU A 289 -19.70 28.24 9.29
CA GLU A 289 -19.86 27.81 7.90
C GLU A 289 -18.82 26.76 7.48
N PHE A 290 -17.77 26.58 8.27
CA PHE A 290 -16.60 25.72 8.00
C PHE A 290 -16.56 24.47 8.90
N ASP A 291 -17.65 24.16 9.60
CA ASP A 291 -17.79 22.88 10.30
C ASP A 291 -17.79 21.71 9.28
N PRO A 292 -17.22 20.54 9.63
CA PRO A 292 -17.16 19.37 8.75
C PRO A 292 -18.52 18.91 8.21
N HIS A 293 -18.65 18.70 6.90
CA HIS A 293 -19.93 18.25 6.32
C HIS A 293 -20.23 16.77 6.58
N SER A 294 -19.22 15.94 6.89
CA SER A 294 -19.41 14.50 7.10
C SER A 294 -18.43 13.87 8.08
N LEU A 295 -18.80 13.84 9.36
CA LEU A 295 -18.10 13.06 10.39
C LEU A 295 -17.95 11.55 10.05
N PRO A 296 -18.93 10.86 9.41
CA PRO A 296 -18.74 9.46 8.99
C PRO A 296 -17.60 9.26 8.00
N LEU A 297 -17.37 10.21 7.07
CA LEU A 297 -16.23 10.13 6.15
C LEU A 297 -14.89 10.38 6.87
N ILE A 298 -14.84 11.30 7.84
CA ILE A 298 -13.66 11.51 8.69
C ILE A 298 -13.31 10.26 9.48
N ILE A 299 -14.30 9.62 10.12
CA ILE A 299 -14.10 8.37 10.89
C ILE A 299 -13.62 7.25 9.96
N LEU A 300 -14.29 7.04 8.83
CA LEU A 300 -13.92 6.01 7.84
C LEU A 300 -12.50 6.23 7.31
N GLY A 301 -12.17 7.47 6.93
CA GLY A 301 -10.84 7.83 6.47
C GLY A 301 -9.76 7.65 7.53
N THR A 302 -10.05 8.01 8.78
CA THR A 302 -9.14 7.80 9.92
C THR A 302 -8.86 6.31 10.18
N PHE A 303 -9.86 5.45 10.06
CA PHE A 303 -9.66 3.99 10.16
C PHE A 303 -8.87 3.42 8.97
N ILE A 304 -9.09 3.90 7.75
CA ILE A 304 -8.29 3.51 6.58
C ILE A 304 -6.84 3.97 6.73
N LEU A 305 -6.60 5.21 7.22
CA LEU A 305 -5.26 5.72 7.50
C LEU A 305 -4.55 4.88 8.57
N TRP A 306 -5.21 4.55 9.69
CA TRP A 306 -4.63 3.67 10.73
C TRP A 306 -4.34 2.26 10.18
N PHE A 307 -5.25 1.67 9.39
CA PHE A 307 -5.03 0.37 8.76
C PHE A 307 -3.82 0.37 7.80
N GLY A 308 -3.73 1.38 6.93
CA GLY A 308 -2.57 1.56 6.04
C GLY A 308 -1.27 1.87 6.80
N TRP A 309 -1.36 2.45 8.00
CA TRP A 309 -0.20 2.73 8.86
C TRP A 309 0.56 1.49 9.33
N TYR A 310 -0.07 0.31 9.34
CA TYR A 310 0.65 -0.96 9.55
C TYR A 310 1.55 -1.29 8.34
N GLY A 311 1.12 -0.96 7.12
CA GLY A 311 2.00 -0.99 5.95
C GLY A 311 3.12 0.05 6.05
N PHE A 312 2.80 1.25 6.49
CA PHE A 312 3.72 2.39 6.62
C PHE A 312 4.84 2.12 7.62
N ASN A 313 4.48 1.88 8.89
CA ASN A 313 5.46 1.67 9.95
C ASN A 313 6.07 0.27 9.84
N CYS A 314 5.28 -0.81 9.79
CA CYS A 314 5.85 -2.16 9.82
C CYS A 314 6.58 -2.52 8.51
N GLY A 315 6.18 -1.96 7.37
CA GLY A 315 6.92 -2.13 6.10
C GLY A 315 8.34 -1.56 6.16
N SER A 316 8.57 -0.54 6.99
CA SER A 316 9.88 0.10 7.17
C SER A 316 10.88 -0.77 7.96
N THR A 317 10.52 -2.00 8.36
CA THR A 317 11.53 -3.03 8.67
C THR A 317 12.32 -3.47 7.42
N LEU A 318 11.86 -3.11 6.22
CA LEU A 318 12.41 -3.43 4.90
C LEU A 318 12.56 -4.93 4.60
N GLY A 319 11.99 -5.80 5.43
CA GLY A 319 12.05 -7.25 5.26
C GLY A 319 11.43 -8.03 6.43
N MET A 320 11.25 -9.33 6.20
CA MET A 320 10.67 -10.31 7.15
C MET A 320 11.39 -11.67 7.11
N ALA A 321 12.47 -11.81 6.35
CA ALA A 321 13.20 -13.06 6.14
C ALA A 321 13.92 -13.63 7.38
N THR A 322 13.98 -12.89 8.50
CA THR A 322 14.65 -13.31 9.74
C THR A 322 13.74 -13.12 10.95
N ILE A 323 14.02 -13.87 12.02
CA ILE A 323 13.23 -13.85 13.27
C ILE A 323 13.30 -12.47 13.94
N GLU A 324 14.45 -11.80 13.87
CA GLU A 324 14.71 -10.47 14.42
C GLU A 324 13.86 -9.41 13.68
N ARG A 325 13.84 -9.46 12.34
CA ARG A 325 12.98 -8.58 11.51
C ARG A 325 11.49 -8.85 11.77
N GLY A 326 11.12 -10.11 11.98
CA GLY A 326 9.75 -10.49 12.38
C GLY A 326 9.33 -9.95 13.74
N PHE A 327 10.19 -10.04 14.77
CA PHE A 327 9.92 -9.45 16.08
C PHE A 327 9.87 -7.91 16.03
N MET A 328 10.78 -7.28 15.27
CA MET A 328 10.78 -5.85 15.02
C MET A 328 9.46 -5.38 14.40
N ALA A 329 8.95 -6.06 13.36
CA ALA A 329 7.66 -5.74 12.75
C ALA A 329 6.49 -5.87 13.75
N ALA A 330 6.53 -6.87 14.64
CA ALA A 330 5.52 -7.05 15.69
C ALA A 330 5.58 -5.95 16.78
N GLN A 331 6.79 -5.52 17.19
CA GLN A 331 6.99 -4.38 18.09
C GLN A 331 6.49 -3.08 17.45
N VAL A 332 6.86 -2.83 16.19
CA VAL A 332 6.43 -1.66 15.41
C VAL A 332 4.90 -1.60 15.29
N ALA A 333 4.23 -2.73 15.06
CA ALA A 333 2.77 -2.81 15.06
C ALA A 333 2.16 -2.46 16.43
N MET A 334 2.76 -2.95 17.53
CA MET A 334 2.31 -2.64 18.89
C MET A 334 2.50 -1.17 19.24
N ASN A 335 3.67 -0.59 18.94
CA ASN A 335 3.97 0.83 19.10
C ASN A 335 2.98 1.71 18.32
N THR A 336 2.72 1.37 17.06
CA THR A 336 1.75 2.06 16.19
C THR A 336 0.33 2.02 16.78
N THR A 337 -0.10 0.86 17.28
CA THR A 337 -1.42 0.67 17.91
C THR A 337 -1.58 1.49 19.20
N ILE A 338 -0.58 1.44 20.09
CA ILE A 338 -0.59 2.17 21.36
C ILE A 338 -0.59 3.67 21.12
N ALA A 339 0.23 4.14 20.17
CA ALA A 339 0.35 5.55 19.85
C ALA A 339 -0.97 6.14 19.29
N ALA A 340 -1.59 5.44 18.33
CA ALA A 340 -2.89 5.81 17.76
C ALA A 340 -3.97 5.99 18.84
N ALA A 341 -4.14 4.99 19.71
CA ALA A 341 -5.12 5.03 20.79
C ALA A 341 -4.81 6.15 21.81
N THR A 342 -3.54 6.35 22.15
CA THR A 342 -3.13 7.32 23.18
C THR A 342 -3.24 8.77 22.70
N GLY A 343 -2.79 9.07 21.48
CA GLY A 343 -2.94 10.41 20.89
C GLY A 343 -4.41 10.81 20.76
N GLY A 344 -5.26 9.88 20.29
CA GLY A 344 -6.70 10.07 20.21
C GLY A 344 -7.34 10.37 21.57
N LEU A 345 -7.13 9.48 22.54
CA LEU A 345 -7.68 9.67 23.90
C LEU A 345 -7.18 10.96 24.56
N THR A 346 -5.94 11.37 24.29
CA THR A 346 -5.38 12.63 24.80
C THR A 346 -6.17 13.83 24.32
N VAL A 347 -6.37 13.97 22.99
CA VAL A 347 -7.10 15.11 22.44
C VAL A 347 -8.58 15.05 22.84
N PHE A 348 -9.20 13.87 22.83
CA PHE A 348 -10.58 13.69 23.28
C PHE A 348 -10.78 14.13 24.73
N ILE A 349 -9.95 13.65 25.67
CA ILE A 349 -10.03 14.00 27.10
C ILE A 349 -9.75 15.49 27.30
N LEU A 350 -8.78 16.07 26.59
CA LEU A 350 -8.44 17.49 26.69
C LEU A 350 -9.56 18.40 26.17
N ARG A 351 -10.08 18.12 24.95
CA ARG A 351 -11.18 18.90 24.36
C ARG A 351 -12.49 18.71 25.11
N PHE A 352 -12.82 17.51 25.58
CA PHE A 352 -13.96 17.29 26.48
C PHE A 352 -13.77 18.01 27.82
N GLY A 353 -12.56 17.95 28.39
CA GLY A 353 -12.19 18.63 29.63
C GLY A 353 -12.43 20.15 29.57
N ILE A 354 -12.11 20.77 28.45
CA ILE A 354 -12.27 22.22 28.21
C ILE A 354 -13.72 22.59 27.80
N THR A 355 -14.31 21.88 26.84
CA THR A 355 -15.57 22.29 26.19
C THR A 355 -16.84 21.67 26.82
N LYS A 356 -16.69 20.57 27.58
CA LYS A 356 -17.77 19.68 28.03
C LYS A 356 -18.63 19.08 26.88
N LYS A 357 -18.08 19.05 25.65
CA LYS A 357 -18.68 18.41 24.47
C LYS A 357 -17.77 17.30 23.94
N TYR A 358 -18.35 16.30 23.30
CA TYR A 358 -17.60 15.25 22.61
C TYR A 358 -17.20 15.74 21.21
N ASP A 359 -15.90 15.98 21.00
CA ASP A 359 -15.35 16.37 19.70
C ASP A 359 -14.78 15.14 18.98
N ILE A 360 -15.53 14.66 17.98
CA ILE A 360 -15.16 13.52 17.15
C ILE A 360 -14.04 13.87 16.16
N GLY A 361 -14.04 15.09 15.60
CA GLY A 361 -13.01 15.53 14.66
C GLY A 361 -11.66 15.69 15.38
N GLY A 362 -11.67 16.32 16.56
CA GLY A 362 -10.51 16.38 17.44
C GLY A 362 -10.02 15.01 17.88
N PHE A 363 -10.91 14.06 18.19
CA PHE A 363 -10.52 12.68 18.50
C PHE A 363 -9.81 12.01 17.32
N CYS A 364 -10.36 12.12 16.10
CA CYS A 364 -9.76 11.56 14.88
C CYS A 364 -8.37 12.17 14.59
N ASN A 365 -8.25 13.50 14.61
CA ASN A 365 -6.96 14.17 14.43
C ASN A 365 -5.96 13.84 15.55
N GLY A 366 -6.42 13.55 16.78
CA GLY A 366 -5.58 13.03 17.85
C GLY A 366 -5.01 11.63 17.56
N ILE A 367 -5.82 10.74 16.96
CA ILE A 367 -5.36 9.41 16.51
C ILE A 367 -4.25 9.58 15.46
N LEU A 368 -4.48 10.44 14.45
CA LEU A 368 -3.49 10.73 13.41
C LEU A 368 -2.23 11.39 13.98
N ALA A 369 -2.34 12.34 14.91
CA ALA A 369 -1.19 12.96 15.56
C ALA A 369 -0.38 11.96 16.41
N GLY A 370 -1.04 11.00 17.06
CA GLY A 370 -0.38 9.90 17.76
C GLY A 370 0.42 9.00 16.81
N LEU A 371 -0.20 8.59 15.70
CA LEU A 371 0.43 7.82 14.63
C LEU A 371 1.65 8.55 14.03
N VAL A 372 1.51 9.82 13.66
CA VAL A 372 2.63 10.66 13.18
C VAL A 372 3.75 10.75 14.21
N SER A 373 3.43 10.91 15.49
CA SER A 373 4.43 11.12 16.55
C SER A 373 5.30 9.90 16.81
N ILE A 374 4.81 8.68 16.60
CA ILE A 374 5.60 7.46 16.82
C ILE A 374 6.41 7.03 15.59
N THR A 375 6.09 7.56 14.40
CA THR A 375 6.57 7.05 13.10
C THR A 375 8.11 7.06 12.95
N ALA A 376 8.82 8.06 13.49
CA ALA A 376 10.29 8.10 13.48
C ALA A 376 10.94 7.08 14.43
N GLY A 377 10.31 6.79 15.57
CA GLY A 377 10.87 5.97 16.64
C GLY A 377 10.30 4.55 16.73
N CYS A 378 9.30 4.18 15.91
CA CYS A 378 8.49 2.98 16.16
C CYS A 378 9.27 1.66 16.12
N GLY A 379 10.45 1.61 15.47
CA GLY A 379 11.38 0.47 15.45
C GLY A 379 12.54 0.54 16.47
N ASN A 380 12.60 1.59 17.31
CA ASN A 380 13.76 1.90 18.16
C ASN A 380 13.36 2.24 19.62
N VAL A 381 12.06 2.28 19.95
CA VAL A 381 11.55 2.63 21.30
C VAL A 381 10.57 1.59 21.88
N GLU A 382 10.41 1.61 23.21
CA GLU A 382 9.46 0.76 23.94
C GLU A 382 7.99 1.08 23.67
N CYS A 383 7.11 0.09 23.85
CA CYS A 383 5.66 0.26 23.98
C CYS A 383 5.24 1.29 25.05
N GLY A 384 5.98 1.36 26.17
CA GLY A 384 5.82 2.37 27.21
C GLY A 384 6.25 3.78 26.76
N SER A 385 7.34 3.88 25.99
CA SER A 385 7.76 5.12 25.35
C SER A 385 6.72 5.57 24.31
N ALA A 386 6.19 4.66 23.47
CA ALA A 386 5.18 4.97 22.48
C ALA A 386 3.91 5.62 23.07
N PHE A 387 3.49 5.19 24.27
CA PHE A 387 2.43 5.85 25.03
C PHE A 387 2.80 7.31 25.38
N VAL A 388 4.00 7.55 25.94
CA VAL A 388 4.44 8.91 26.33
C VAL A 388 4.63 9.81 25.12
N ILE A 389 5.22 9.30 24.04
CA ILE A 389 5.45 10.01 22.78
C ILE A 389 4.13 10.46 22.16
N ALA A 390 3.11 9.58 22.10
CA ALA A 390 1.81 9.92 21.54
C ALA A 390 0.93 10.78 22.46
N LEU A 391 1.06 10.62 23.79
CA LEU A 391 0.47 11.52 24.78
C LEU A 391 0.97 12.95 24.56
N LEU A 392 2.29 13.15 24.46
CA LEU A 392 2.87 14.46 24.17
C LEU A 392 2.52 14.92 22.75
N GLY A 393 2.49 14.01 21.76
CA GLY A 393 2.07 14.28 20.39
C GLY A 393 0.66 14.87 20.27
N GLY A 394 -0.31 14.31 20.99
CA GLY A 394 -1.67 14.86 21.06
C GLY A 394 -1.73 16.27 21.68
N LEU A 395 -0.86 16.57 22.65
CA LEU A 395 -0.75 17.92 23.23
C LEU A 395 -0.06 18.90 22.27
N PHE A 396 0.98 18.47 21.55
CA PHE A 396 1.67 19.28 20.55
C PHE A 396 0.78 19.59 19.34
N TYR A 397 0.01 18.61 18.85
CA TYR A 397 -1.04 18.84 17.85
C TYR A 397 -2.06 19.89 18.32
N GLU A 398 -2.60 19.78 19.54
CA GLU A 398 -3.61 20.72 20.04
C GLU A 398 -3.03 22.13 20.22
N ALA A 399 -1.76 22.24 20.63
CA ALA A 399 -1.03 23.51 20.65
C ALA A 399 -0.82 24.08 19.24
N GLY A 400 -0.49 23.24 18.26
CA GLY A 400 -0.31 23.59 16.85
C GLY A 400 -1.60 24.11 16.19
N SER A 401 -2.71 23.38 16.32
CA SER A 401 -4.03 23.78 15.82
C SER A 401 -4.47 25.13 16.40
N ARG A 402 -4.31 25.32 17.72
CA ARG A 402 -4.60 26.60 18.39
C ARG A 402 -3.66 27.72 17.95
N LEU A 403 -2.39 27.43 17.66
CA LEU A 403 -1.44 28.41 17.15
C LEU A 403 -1.80 28.86 15.73
N MET A 404 -2.16 27.93 14.84
CA MET A 404 -2.62 28.24 13.47
C MET A 404 -3.84 29.15 13.48
N GLN A 405 -4.86 28.80 14.29
CA GLN A 405 -6.06 29.62 14.49
C GLN A 405 -5.72 31.01 15.06
N LYS A 406 -4.82 31.10 16.05
CA LYS A 406 -4.37 32.37 16.64
C LYS A 406 -3.60 33.25 15.65
N LEU A 407 -2.83 32.66 14.75
CA LEU A 407 -2.12 33.35 13.66
C LEU A 407 -3.00 33.65 12.45
N LYS A 408 -4.28 33.24 12.47
CA LYS A 408 -5.23 33.29 11.35
C LYS A 408 -4.72 32.61 10.07
N ILE A 409 -3.90 31.58 10.22
CA ILE A 409 -3.53 30.69 9.12
C ILE A 409 -4.62 29.61 9.06
N ASP A 410 -5.32 29.56 7.92
CA ASP A 410 -6.44 28.65 7.71
C ASP A 410 -5.94 27.33 7.14
N ASP A 411 -5.94 26.30 7.97
CA ASP A 411 -5.64 24.92 7.61
C ASP A 411 -6.95 24.12 7.71
N PRO A 412 -7.56 23.71 6.57
CA PRO A 412 -8.88 23.07 6.56
C PRO A 412 -8.98 21.72 7.26
N VAL A 413 -7.86 21.01 7.49
CA VAL A 413 -7.86 19.67 8.12
C VAL A 413 -6.91 19.59 9.33
N ASP A 414 -6.33 20.73 9.75
CA ASP A 414 -5.19 20.80 10.68
C ASP A 414 -3.94 20.02 10.18
N ALA A 415 -3.71 19.96 8.86
CA ALA A 415 -2.62 19.21 8.23
C ALA A 415 -1.23 19.56 8.80
N PHE A 416 -0.92 20.84 8.98
CA PHE A 416 0.34 21.26 9.61
C PHE A 416 0.39 20.89 11.11
N ALA A 417 -0.72 20.90 11.84
CA ALA A 417 -0.72 20.52 13.25
C ALA A 417 -0.57 19.00 13.44
N VAL A 418 -1.23 18.20 12.61
CA VAL A 418 -1.17 16.73 12.62
C VAL A 418 0.18 16.23 12.09
N HIS A 419 0.64 16.72 10.93
CA HIS A 419 1.82 16.18 10.27
C HIS A 419 3.08 17.02 10.48
N GLY A 420 2.98 18.36 10.47
CA GLY A 420 4.10 19.26 10.70
C GLY A 420 4.57 19.29 12.16
N VAL A 421 3.68 19.67 13.08
CA VAL A 421 4.01 19.85 14.50
C VAL A 421 4.20 18.52 15.22
N ALA A 422 3.30 17.55 15.02
CA ALA A 422 3.48 16.23 15.61
C ALA A 422 4.61 15.43 14.93
N GLY A 423 4.93 15.71 13.66
CA GLY A 423 6.08 15.14 12.96
C GLY A 423 7.42 15.64 13.50
N ALA A 424 7.57 16.96 13.63
CA ALA A 424 8.74 17.57 14.28
C ALA A 424 8.91 17.12 15.74
N TRP A 425 7.80 16.89 16.46
CA TRP A 425 7.86 16.24 17.77
C TRP A 425 8.32 14.78 17.67
N GLY A 426 7.78 13.98 16.74
CA GLY A 426 8.14 12.56 16.59
C GLY A 426 9.62 12.33 16.27
N VAL A 427 10.20 13.16 15.39
CA VAL A 427 11.64 13.16 15.08
C VAL A 427 12.49 13.45 16.33
N LEU A 428 12.14 14.50 17.09
CA LEU A 428 12.81 14.83 18.34
C LEU A 428 12.61 13.75 19.42
N ALA A 429 11.43 13.14 19.45
CA ALA A 429 11.07 12.11 20.41
C ALA A 429 11.81 10.79 20.16
N ALA A 430 12.06 10.42 18.90
CA ALA A 430 12.87 9.26 18.55
C ALA A 430 14.27 9.36 19.19
N ALA A 431 14.95 10.51 19.02
CA ALA A 431 16.24 10.81 19.64
C ALA A 431 16.24 10.84 21.19
N LEU A 432 15.09 11.13 21.82
CA LEU A 432 14.96 11.27 23.27
C LEU A 432 14.53 9.97 23.99
N PHE A 433 13.95 9.02 23.26
CA PHE A 433 13.37 7.79 23.81
C PHE A 433 13.97 6.49 23.21
N ASP A 434 15.03 6.60 22.40
CA ASP A 434 15.90 5.48 21.99
C ASP A 434 16.32 4.61 23.19
N TRP A 435 16.32 3.29 23.00
CA TRP A 435 16.74 2.32 24.00
C TRP A 435 18.27 2.16 24.12
N GLY A 436 19.01 2.42 23.04
CA GLY A 436 20.48 2.33 23.06
C GLY A 436 21.05 0.91 23.16
N LYS A 437 22.39 0.86 23.38
CA LYS A 437 23.25 -0.30 23.08
C LYS A 437 22.76 -1.67 23.55
N ASP A 438 22.27 -1.77 24.78
CA ASP A 438 22.01 -3.07 25.38
C ASP A 438 20.75 -3.78 24.80
N PHE A 439 20.07 -3.13 23.83
CA PHE A 439 18.92 -3.66 23.08
C PHE A 439 19.17 -3.84 21.56
N ASP A 440 20.39 -3.57 21.06
CA ASP A 440 20.77 -3.53 19.62
C ASP A 440 20.11 -4.61 18.73
N HIS A 441 19.99 -5.85 19.23
CA HIS A 441 19.42 -6.99 18.51
C HIS A 441 17.94 -6.87 18.09
N TYR A 442 17.22 -5.82 18.51
CA TYR A 442 15.83 -5.57 18.15
C TYR A 442 15.61 -4.28 17.32
N HIS A 443 16.66 -3.50 17.05
CA HIS A 443 16.53 -2.16 16.45
C HIS A 443 16.35 -2.16 14.92
N GLY A 444 15.48 -1.27 14.46
CA GLY A 444 15.35 -0.93 13.04
C GLY A 444 16.53 -0.12 12.52
N TRP A 445 16.89 -0.31 11.24
CA TRP A 445 17.84 0.59 10.57
C TRP A 445 17.15 1.92 10.28
N SER A 446 17.48 2.93 11.09
CA SER A 446 16.89 4.28 11.01
C SER A 446 17.80 5.38 11.55
N GLY A 447 18.87 5.00 12.24
CA GLY A 447 19.47 5.72 13.35
C GLY A 447 19.81 4.73 14.47
N PHE A 448 20.13 5.24 15.66
CA PHE A 448 20.72 4.50 16.78
C PHE A 448 19.82 3.34 17.29
N SER A 449 20.41 2.21 17.68
CA SER A 449 21.54 2.11 18.59
C SER A 449 22.89 1.64 18.01
N CYS A 450 23.93 1.91 18.80
CA CYS A 450 25.36 1.57 18.64
C CYS A 450 25.99 1.58 17.23
N MET A 451 26.39 2.76 16.74
CA MET A 451 27.48 2.82 15.75
C MET A 451 28.85 2.65 16.43
N THR A 452 29.70 1.77 15.90
CA THR A 452 31.09 1.67 16.34
C THR A 452 31.92 2.86 15.86
N ALA A 453 32.69 3.45 16.75
CA ALA A 453 33.79 4.34 16.39
C ALA A 453 35.00 3.54 15.87
N GLU A 454 36.00 4.23 15.31
CA GLU A 454 37.22 3.61 14.75
C GLU A 454 38.02 2.77 15.78
N ASP A 455 37.83 3.01 17.09
CA ASP A 455 38.44 2.26 18.19
C ASP A 455 37.58 1.08 18.70
N GLY A 456 36.43 0.81 18.06
CA GLY A 456 35.46 -0.20 18.49
C GLY A 456 34.60 0.22 19.71
N SER A 457 34.74 1.45 20.21
CA SER A 457 33.83 1.99 21.22
C SER A 457 32.45 2.30 20.62
N CYS A 458 31.42 2.35 21.47
CA CYS A 458 30.05 2.53 21.04
C CYS A 458 29.61 4.00 21.13
N LYS A 459 29.20 4.59 20.02
CA LYS A 459 28.47 5.87 20.01
C LYS A 459 27.03 5.60 20.40
N THR A 460 26.64 6.00 21.62
CA THR A 460 25.26 5.88 22.12
C THR A 460 24.45 7.11 21.73
N GLY A 461 23.36 6.94 20.98
CA GLY A 461 22.49 8.04 20.51
C GLY A 461 21.85 8.88 21.62
N LEU A 462 21.68 8.30 22.82
CA LEU A 462 21.27 8.95 24.07
C LEU A 462 22.29 10.00 24.55
N GLY A 463 22.35 11.13 23.86
CA GLY A 463 23.25 12.24 24.13
C GLY A 463 22.92 13.49 23.32
N GLY A 464 23.67 14.57 23.55
CA GLY A 464 23.46 15.84 22.86
C GLY A 464 23.70 15.78 21.34
N GLU A 465 24.50 14.83 20.86
CA GLU A 465 24.91 14.71 19.45
C GLU A 465 23.80 14.12 18.56
N GLY A 466 23.09 13.08 19.03
CA GLY A 466 21.93 12.51 18.32
C GLY A 466 20.74 13.47 18.31
N VAL A 467 20.43 14.07 19.47
CA VAL A 467 19.42 15.15 19.56
C VAL A 467 19.77 16.32 18.63
N ALA A 468 21.04 16.70 18.52
CA ALA A 468 21.47 17.75 17.59
C ALA A 468 21.39 17.32 16.10
N ALA A 469 21.54 16.04 15.78
CA ALA A 469 21.39 15.51 14.42
C ALA A 469 19.92 15.48 13.98
N ASN A 470 19.01 14.99 14.82
CA ASN A 470 17.57 15.09 14.57
C ASN A 470 17.06 16.54 14.58
N LEU A 471 17.66 17.46 15.36
CA LEU A 471 17.38 18.90 15.22
C LEU A 471 17.88 19.47 13.88
N ALA A 472 19.01 18.99 13.36
CA ALA A 472 19.50 19.38 12.03
C ALA A 472 18.58 18.86 10.92
N GLU A 473 18.07 17.63 11.02
CA GLU A 473 17.03 17.07 10.16
C GLU A 473 15.76 17.94 10.16
N ILE A 474 15.22 18.25 11.37
CA ILE A 474 14.04 19.09 11.54
C ILE A 474 14.21 20.44 10.83
N VAL A 475 15.35 21.11 11.06
CA VAL A 475 15.64 22.41 10.46
C VAL A 475 15.85 22.31 8.95
N ALA A 476 16.57 21.28 8.46
CA ALA A 476 16.89 21.12 7.06
C ALA A 476 15.65 20.83 6.21
N ILE A 477 14.84 19.82 6.59
CA ILE A 477 13.63 19.46 5.86
C ILE A 477 12.62 20.61 5.90
N ALA A 478 12.42 21.24 7.06
CA ALA A 478 11.49 22.37 7.16
C ALA A 478 11.96 23.58 6.32
N ALA A 479 13.25 23.92 6.33
CA ALA A 479 13.77 25.01 5.51
C ALA A 479 13.66 24.70 4.00
N TRP A 480 14.05 23.49 3.59
CA TRP A 480 14.00 23.04 2.19
C TRP A 480 12.60 23.07 1.62
N VAL A 481 11.66 22.41 2.29
CA VAL A 481 10.27 22.33 1.82
C VAL A 481 9.63 23.72 1.83
N ALA A 482 9.86 24.54 2.85
CA ALA A 482 9.30 25.90 2.90
C ALA A 482 9.86 26.80 1.78
N VAL A 483 11.16 26.72 1.48
CA VAL A 483 11.78 27.47 0.39
C VAL A 483 11.29 26.97 -0.97
N CYS A 484 11.39 25.68 -1.25
CA CYS A 484 11.01 25.12 -2.55
C CYS A 484 9.50 25.24 -2.81
N SER A 485 8.65 25.05 -1.80
CA SER A 485 7.21 25.30 -1.92
C SER A 485 6.91 26.78 -2.16
N SER A 486 7.66 27.70 -1.54
CA SER A 486 7.53 29.14 -1.80
C SER A 486 7.98 29.55 -3.21
N LEU A 487 9.00 28.88 -3.76
CA LEU A 487 9.46 29.08 -5.14
C LEU A 487 8.44 28.58 -6.19
N ILE A 488 7.46 27.75 -5.80
CA ILE A 488 6.35 27.31 -6.66
C ILE A 488 5.10 28.18 -6.41
N PHE A 489 4.64 28.24 -5.17
CA PHE A 489 3.41 28.96 -4.82
C PHE A 489 3.55 30.49 -4.99
N GLY A 490 4.74 31.05 -4.79
CA GLY A 490 5.01 32.48 -4.98
C GLY A 490 4.76 32.95 -6.41
N PRO A 491 5.45 32.39 -7.43
CA PRO A 491 5.18 32.68 -8.83
C PRO A 491 3.74 32.38 -9.26
N LEU A 492 3.16 31.25 -8.83
CA LEU A 492 1.75 30.93 -9.11
C LEU A 492 0.79 31.98 -8.53
N ARG A 493 1.07 32.54 -7.35
CA ARG A 493 0.28 33.65 -6.78
C ARG A 493 0.50 34.95 -7.56
N ALA A 494 1.74 35.26 -7.93
CA ALA A 494 2.10 36.47 -8.65
C ALA A 494 1.42 36.59 -10.04
N VAL A 495 1.24 35.46 -10.75
CA VAL A 495 0.50 35.41 -12.03
C VAL A 495 -1.01 35.18 -11.87
N GLY A 496 -1.52 35.16 -10.63
CA GLY A 496 -2.94 34.95 -10.34
C GLY A 496 -3.46 33.53 -10.55
N TRP A 497 -2.58 32.55 -10.75
CA TRP A 497 -2.97 31.15 -11.01
C TRP A 497 -3.16 30.32 -9.74
N LEU A 498 -2.58 30.70 -8.60
CA LEU A 498 -2.67 29.91 -7.36
C LEU A 498 -4.08 29.86 -6.77
N ARG A 499 -4.73 31.01 -6.56
CA ARG A 499 -5.97 31.11 -5.78
C ARG A 499 -7.20 31.27 -6.68
N ALA A 500 -8.31 30.65 -6.32
CA ALA A 500 -9.60 30.89 -6.95
C ALA A 500 -10.12 32.31 -6.70
N SER A 501 -10.88 32.85 -7.66
CA SER A 501 -11.62 34.10 -7.47
C SER A 501 -12.66 33.95 -6.35
N ASP A 502 -13.11 35.08 -5.80
CA ASP A 502 -14.10 35.06 -4.73
C ASP A 502 -15.46 34.53 -5.20
N ASP A 503 -15.83 34.73 -6.46
CA ASP A 503 -17.06 34.15 -7.04
C ASP A 503 -17.03 32.61 -6.99
N VAL A 504 -15.87 31.99 -7.27
CA VAL A 504 -15.70 30.53 -7.22
C VAL A 504 -15.63 30.02 -5.77
N GLN A 505 -15.15 30.83 -4.82
CA GLN A 505 -15.22 30.51 -3.39
C GLN A 505 -16.65 30.60 -2.84
N ASP A 506 -17.46 31.53 -3.37
CA ASP A 506 -18.88 31.71 -3.02
C ASP A 506 -19.76 30.61 -3.64
N GLU A 507 -19.60 30.34 -4.94
CA GLU A 507 -20.32 29.28 -5.67
C GLU A 507 -19.91 27.87 -5.20
N GLY A 508 -18.62 27.66 -4.94
CA GLY A 508 -18.04 26.34 -4.71
C GLY A 508 -17.38 25.78 -5.97
N PHE A 509 -16.23 25.11 -5.80
CA PHE A 509 -15.46 24.58 -6.91
C PHE A 509 -16.22 23.55 -7.74
N ASP A 510 -17.02 22.69 -7.11
CA ASP A 510 -17.75 21.61 -7.78
C ASP A 510 -18.70 22.20 -8.83
N GLN A 511 -19.52 23.16 -8.40
CA GLN A 511 -20.48 23.85 -9.25
C GLN A 511 -19.77 24.67 -10.34
N ALA A 512 -18.73 25.42 -9.98
CA ALA A 512 -17.96 26.25 -10.90
C ALA A 512 -17.20 25.45 -11.98
N LYS A 513 -16.55 24.33 -11.61
CA LYS A 513 -15.51 23.67 -12.44
C LYS A 513 -15.79 22.23 -12.85
N HIS A 514 -16.71 21.52 -12.22
CA HIS A 514 -16.93 20.09 -12.48
C HIS A 514 -18.13 19.80 -13.38
N SER A 515 -18.18 18.56 -13.89
CA SER A 515 -19.29 17.95 -14.61
C SER A 515 -19.37 16.47 -14.19
N PRO A 516 -20.42 16.01 -13.47
CA PRO A 516 -21.56 16.79 -12.98
C PRO A 516 -21.16 17.89 -11.99
N SER A 517 -22.05 18.85 -11.71
CA SER A 517 -21.70 20.06 -10.95
C SER A 517 -21.85 19.93 -9.42
N LYS A 518 -22.20 18.75 -8.91
CA LYS A 518 -22.41 18.47 -7.46
C LYS A 518 -21.75 17.14 -7.10
N ALA A 519 -21.13 17.03 -5.92
CA ALA A 519 -20.53 15.76 -5.46
C ALA A 519 -21.55 14.64 -5.16
N TYR A 520 -22.80 15.04 -4.89
CA TYR A 520 -23.90 14.16 -4.55
C TYR A 520 -25.11 14.44 -5.48
N GLY A 521 -25.32 13.60 -6.48
CA GLY A 521 -26.54 13.60 -7.28
C GLY A 521 -27.74 13.11 -6.45
N ASN A 522 -28.93 13.65 -6.71
CA ASN A 522 -30.20 13.18 -6.15
C ASN A 522 -30.34 13.17 -4.60
N LEU A 523 -29.40 13.76 -3.84
CA LEU A 523 -29.73 14.31 -2.53
C LEU A 523 -30.55 15.60 -2.72
N PRO A 524 -31.56 15.88 -1.88
CA PRO A 524 -32.28 17.15 -1.93
C PRO A 524 -31.31 18.32 -1.73
N GLU A 525 -31.53 19.44 -2.42
CA GLU A 525 -31.06 20.71 -1.86
C GLU A 525 -31.73 20.87 -0.49
N THR A 526 -30.96 21.17 0.56
CA THR A 526 -31.51 21.70 1.80
C THR A 526 -32.36 22.90 1.42
N THR A 527 -33.68 22.76 1.54
CA THR A 527 -34.64 23.57 0.80
C THR A 527 -34.36 25.05 1.01
N LYS A 528 -34.02 25.77 -0.08
CA LYS A 528 -33.96 27.24 -0.08
C LYS A 528 -35.21 27.75 0.65
N PRO A 529 -35.07 28.52 1.75
CA PRO A 529 -36.11 28.67 2.76
C PRO A 529 -37.39 29.16 2.10
N SER A 530 -38.39 28.28 2.05
CA SER A 530 -39.57 28.46 1.21
C SER A 530 -40.37 29.66 1.70
N VAL A 531 -40.34 30.75 0.92
CA VAL A 531 -41.02 32.01 1.24
C VAL A 531 -42.50 31.87 0.88
N PHE A 532 -43.30 31.46 1.86
CA PHE A 532 -44.74 31.42 1.71
C PHE A 532 -45.32 32.84 1.76
N TYR A 533 -46.15 33.18 0.78
CA TYR A 533 -46.86 34.45 0.71
C TYR A 533 -48.32 34.22 1.10
N ASP A 534 -48.72 34.66 2.29
CA ASP A 534 -50.13 34.67 2.67
C ASP A 534 -50.80 35.89 2.04
N ALA A 535 -51.60 35.65 1.00
CA ALA A 535 -52.36 36.69 0.30
C ALA A 535 -53.54 37.24 1.13
N SER A 536 -53.97 36.55 2.19
CA SER A 536 -55.04 37.00 3.09
C SER A 536 -54.51 37.86 4.24
N ALA A 537 -53.35 37.53 4.80
CA ALA A 537 -52.66 38.33 5.83
C ALA A 537 -51.69 39.38 5.26
N ASN A 538 -51.41 39.33 3.95
CA ASN A 538 -50.44 40.16 3.23
C ASN A 538 -49.03 40.11 3.84
N ARG A 539 -48.57 38.91 4.23
CA ARG A 539 -47.29 38.67 4.91
C ARG A 539 -46.46 37.59 4.20
N LYS A 540 -45.14 37.78 4.24
CA LYS A 540 -44.15 36.76 3.85
C LYS A 540 -43.67 36.01 5.09
N TYR A 541 -43.70 34.69 5.03
CA TYR A 541 -43.17 33.81 6.06
C TYR A 541 -41.97 33.05 5.48
N GLN A 542 -40.84 33.06 6.20
CA GLN A 542 -39.60 32.42 5.78
C GLN A 542 -39.29 31.29 6.78
N VAL A 543 -39.34 30.05 6.32
CA VAL A 543 -39.08 28.87 7.17
C VAL A 543 -37.56 28.72 7.35
N VAL A 544 -37.08 28.90 8.58
CA VAL A 544 -35.68 28.71 8.97
C VAL A 544 -35.59 27.55 9.97
N ASP A 545 -34.88 26.50 9.59
CA ASP A 545 -34.78 25.20 10.28
C ASP A 545 -36.11 24.41 10.39
N GLN A 546 -36.03 23.07 10.43
CA GLN A 546 -37.18 22.16 10.55
C GLN A 546 -37.64 21.99 12.02
N ARG A 547 -37.15 22.81 12.94
CA ARG A 547 -37.54 22.80 14.35
C ARG A 547 -38.76 23.70 14.57
N LEU A 548 -39.94 23.08 14.49
CA LEU A 548 -41.22 23.75 14.70
C LEU A 548 -41.42 24.19 16.17
N GLN A 549 -40.75 25.25 16.62
CA GLN A 549 -41.03 25.91 17.89
C GLN A 549 -42.36 26.68 17.79
N ILE A 550 -43.46 25.97 18.04
CA ILE A 550 -44.78 26.60 18.22
C ILE A 550 -44.75 27.39 19.53
N HIS A 551 -44.63 28.73 19.43
CA HIS A 551 -45.05 29.60 20.53
C HIS A 551 -46.56 29.45 20.71
N THR A 552 -46.99 28.99 21.88
CA THR A 552 -48.39 28.62 22.18
C THR A 552 -49.33 29.81 22.42
N SER A 553 -48.92 31.02 22.03
CA SER A 553 -49.64 32.28 22.21
C SER A 553 -50.68 32.58 21.14
N ASP A 554 -50.50 32.08 19.91
CA ASP A 554 -51.13 32.68 18.71
C ASP A 554 -52.10 31.76 17.93
N LEU A 555 -52.62 30.70 18.56
CA LEU A 555 -53.56 29.76 17.95
C LEU A 555 -55.04 30.14 18.22
N PRO A 556 -55.86 30.47 17.20
CA PRO A 556 -57.28 30.77 17.38
C PRO A 556 -58.09 29.56 17.87
N ARG A 557 -59.01 29.79 18.83
CA ARG A 557 -59.89 28.75 19.39
C ARG A 557 -61.08 28.41 18.47
N ALA A 558 -60.84 27.73 17.35
CA ALA A 558 -61.91 27.17 16.52
C ALA A 558 -61.46 25.99 15.64
N LEU A 559 -61.51 24.77 16.19
CA LEU A 559 -61.88 23.50 15.53
C LEU A 559 -61.59 22.32 16.48
N VAL A 560 -62.56 21.99 17.33
CA VAL A 560 -62.53 20.81 18.19
C VAL A 560 -63.82 20.04 17.95
N GLU A 561 -63.74 18.95 17.17
CA GLU A 561 -64.51 17.70 17.31
C GLU A 561 -64.38 16.85 16.03
N TYR A 562 -63.70 15.70 16.13
CA TYR A 562 -64.38 14.39 16.08
C TYR A 562 -63.42 13.29 16.57
N ARG A 563 -63.87 12.50 17.56
CA ARG A 563 -63.28 11.19 17.91
C ARG A 563 -64.21 10.11 17.33
N THR A 564 -63.75 8.94 16.90
CA THR A 564 -63.25 7.78 17.69
C THR A 564 -62.80 6.71 16.65
N GLN A 565 -62.15 5.57 16.92
CA GLN A 565 -62.16 4.63 18.06
C GLN A 565 -60.78 3.95 18.27
N CYS A 566 -60.68 3.12 19.32
CA CYS A 566 -59.57 2.23 19.71
C CYS A 566 -58.21 2.92 20.03
N SER A 567 -57.76 3.08 21.28
CA SER A 567 -57.53 2.13 22.41
C SER A 567 -56.25 1.29 22.23
N MET A 568 -55.28 1.21 23.16
CA MET A 568 -55.25 1.62 24.59
C MET A 568 -54.00 2.42 24.99
N ALA A 569 -53.94 2.86 26.26
CA ALA A 569 -52.85 3.62 26.89
C ALA A 569 -51.47 2.90 26.83
N ALA A 570 -50.30 3.56 26.79
CA ALA A 570 -49.85 4.81 27.41
C ALA A 570 -49.61 4.70 28.95
N PRO A 571 -48.81 5.59 29.59
CA PRO A 571 -47.37 5.32 29.82
C PRO A 571 -46.94 5.55 31.28
N LEU A 572 -45.64 5.46 31.61
CA LEU A 572 -45.06 6.23 32.74
C LEU A 572 -43.53 6.37 32.68
N THR A 573 -42.98 7.29 33.48
CA THR A 573 -41.54 7.42 33.75
C THR A 573 -41.33 8.05 35.15
N VAL A 574 -40.26 7.65 35.86
CA VAL A 574 -39.70 8.22 37.11
C VAL A 574 -40.55 8.15 38.40
N ALA A 575 -40.10 7.33 39.36
CA ALA A 575 -40.04 7.63 40.80
C ALA A 575 -39.06 6.66 41.50
N ILE A 576 -38.54 7.02 42.68
CA ILE A 576 -37.55 6.24 43.48
C ILE A 576 -38.10 6.02 44.89
N ALA A 577 -38.03 4.78 45.43
CA ALA A 577 -37.83 4.48 46.86
C ALA A 577 -37.70 2.96 47.17
N ASP A 578 -36.99 2.67 48.26
CA ASP A 578 -37.11 1.53 49.19
C ASP A 578 -37.21 0.06 48.72
N GLY A 579 -36.08 -0.65 48.82
CA GLY A 579 -35.84 -1.46 50.04
C GLY A 579 -36.08 -2.98 50.00
N LYS A 580 -35.10 -3.72 50.59
CA LYS A 580 -35.05 -5.19 50.85
C LYS A 580 -34.92 -6.08 49.59
N GLN A 581 -34.52 -7.36 49.68
CA GLN A 581 -33.46 -8.08 50.41
C GLN A 581 -33.66 -9.57 50.08
N ILE A 582 -32.59 -10.37 49.88
CA ILE A 582 -32.54 -11.84 50.19
C ILE A 582 -33.44 -12.75 49.29
N GLN A 583 -33.02 -13.93 48.78
CA GLN A 583 -31.72 -14.62 48.80
C GLN A 583 -31.52 -15.53 47.57
N THR A 584 -30.32 -16.07 47.44
CA THR A 584 -29.92 -17.13 46.52
C THR A 584 -30.14 -18.53 47.11
N SER A 585 -30.63 -19.48 46.30
CA SER A 585 -30.30 -20.91 46.43
C SER A 585 -30.56 -21.65 45.12
N ASP A 586 -29.51 -22.09 44.45
CA ASP A 586 -29.29 -23.50 44.09
C ASP A 586 -27.89 -23.69 43.47
N LEU A 587 -27.26 -24.82 43.79
CA LEU A 587 -25.90 -25.20 43.40
C LEU A 587 -25.92 -26.69 43.02
N PRO A 588 -25.00 -27.20 42.16
CA PRO A 588 -23.71 -27.61 42.72
C PRO A 588 -22.45 -27.47 41.81
N LEU A 589 -21.36 -27.08 42.46
CA LEU A 589 -19.94 -27.46 42.26
C LEU A 589 -19.36 -27.74 40.85
N ALA A 590 -18.25 -27.05 40.53
CA ALA A 590 -16.90 -27.65 40.49
C ALA A 590 -15.77 -26.59 40.57
N LEU A 591 -14.74 -26.88 41.37
CA LEU A 591 -13.35 -26.32 41.48
C LEU A 591 -13.01 -24.93 40.88
N VAL A 592 -12.42 -23.97 41.64
CA VAL A 592 -11.03 -23.94 42.20
C VAL A 592 -9.98 -23.98 41.07
N GLU A 593 -9.11 -22.99 40.81
CA GLU A 593 -8.87 -21.61 41.30
C GLU A 593 -7.86 -20.92 40.33
N HIS A 594 -7.39 -19.66 40.38
CA HIS A 594 -7.47 -18.52 41.32
C HIS A 594 -7.28 -17.18 40.53
N ARG A 595 -7.58 -16.01 41.11
CA ARG A 595 -6.98 -14.67 40.79
C ARG A 595 -6.61 -13.99 42.15
N THR A 596 -5.85 -12.91 42.34
CA THR A 596 -5.51 -11.71 41.54
C THR A 596 -4.18 -11.07 41.98
N SER A 597 -3.55 -10.35 41.05
CA SER A 597 -2.87 -9.04 41.16
C SER A 597 -3.02 -8.20 42.45
N SER A 598 -1.95 -7.47 42.87
CA SER A 598 -2.00 -6.08 43.43
C SER A 598 -0.63 -5.39 43.71
N LEU A 599 -0.30 -4.37 42.91
CA LEU A 599 0.29 -3.03 43.22
C LEU A 599 1.22 -2.73 44.45
N ALA A 600 2.42 -2.21 44.12
CA ALA A 600 2.99 -0.87 44.49
C ALA A 600 4.11 -0.65 45.57
N VAL A 601 4.82 0.50 45.41
CA VAL A 601 5.56 1.37 46.39
C VAL A 601 7.13 1.34 46.52
N VAL A 602 7.80 2.25 45.77
CA VAL A 602 8.80 3.32 46.18
C VAL A 602 10.21 3.04 46.85
N SER A 603 11.28 3.21 46.03
CA SER A 603 12.58 3.97 46.20
C SER A 603 13.81 3.63 47.12
N ALA A 604 15.02 3.64 46.49
CA ALA A 604 16.31 4.34 46.79
C ALA A 604 17.36 3.92 47.89
N ARG A 605 18.68 3.81 47.51
CA ARG A 605 19.89 4.56 48.07
C ARG A 605 21.34 4.02 47.75
N PHE A 606 22.21 4.88 47.14
CA PHE A 606 23.63 5.30 47.46
C PHE A 606 24.92 4.39 47.64
N LEU A 607 26.01 4.74 46.88
CA LEU A 607 27.51 4.78 47.16
C LEU A 607 28.34 3.46 47.46
N ALA A 608 29.69 3.30 47.40
CA ALA A 608 30.98 4.08 47.22
C ALA A 608 32.22 3.12 46.93
N LEU A 609 33.55 3.44 46.81
CA LEU A 609 34.39 4.44 46.05
C LEU A 609 35.96 4.27 46.33
N GLY A 610 36.87 4.07 45.33
CA GLY A 610 38.37 4.32 45.40
C GLY A 610 39.36 3.17 45.02
N LEU A 611 40.72 3.28 44.87
CA LEU A 611 41.69 4.41 44.64
C LEU A 611 43.22 3.97 44.45
N ALA A 612 43.98 4.54 43.47
CA ALA A 612 45.49 4.73 43.31
C ALA A 612 46.55 3.56 43.43
N GLY A 613 47.84 3.61 42.98
CA GLY A 613 48.65 4.50 42.07
C GLY A 613 50.23 4.39 42.14
N LEU A 614 50.99 4.84 41.10
CA LEU A 614 52.46 5.20 41.01
C LEU A 614 53.55 4.05 41.02
N CYS A 615 54.89 4.15 40.73
CA CYS A 615 55.87 5.22 40.29
C CYS A 615 57.28 4.71 39.75
N LEU A 616 58.15 5.63 39.23
CA LEU A 616 59.66 5.68 39.14
C LEU A 616 60.55 4.91 38.07
N GLY A 617 61.79 5.42 37.87
CA GLY A 617 62.92 5.04 36.94
C GLY A 617 64.12 6.03 37.13
N PRO A 618 65.13 6.25 36.22
CA PRO A 618 65.66 5.56 35.00
C PRO A 618 67.25 5.51 34.93
N ALA A 619 67.90 5.24 33.76
CA ALA A 619 69.13 5.92 33.19
C ALA A 619 70.07 5.08 32.24
N LEU A 620 70.65 5.77 31.23
CA LEU A 620 71.69 5.33 30.24
C LEU A 620 71.26 4.33 29.13
N GLY A 621 71.92 4.24 27.96
CA GLY A 621 72.91 5.16 27.34
C GLY A 621 73.69 4.61 26.11
N LEU A 622 73.96 5.48 25.12
CA LEU A 622 74.85 5.34 23.92
C LEU A 622 74.41 4.39 22.77
N GLY A 623 75.11 4.49 21.63
CA GLY A 623 75.00 3.73 20.35
C GLY A 623 75.57 4.48 19.12
N GLN A 624 75.90 3.82 18.00
CA GLN A 624 76.42 4.44 16.76
C GLN A 624 76.17 3.69 15.41
N ALA A 625 75.92 4.48 14.33
CA ALA A 625 75.89 4.12 12.89
C ALA A 625 74.59 3.46 12.34
N ALA A 626 74.37 3.58 11.02
CA ALA A 626 73.06 3.46 10.35
C ALA A 626 73.09 2.67 9.02
N PRO A 627 71.92 2.26 8.49
CA PRO A 627 71.45 2.93 7.25
C PRO A 627 69.93 3.24 7.17
N ALA A 628 69.62 4.36 6.50
CA ALA A 628 68.37 4.78 5.81
C ALA A 628 66.96 4.47 6.38
N LEU A 629 66.11 5.50 6.40
CA LEU A 629 64.74 5.51 6.95
C LEU A 629 63.63 5.57 5.90
N GLY A 630 62.49 4.92 6.20
CA GLY A 630 61.16 5.35 5.76
C GLY A 630 60.47 6.22 6.82
N GLY A 631 59.61 7.15 6.41
CA GLY A 631 58.95 8.12 7.31
C GLY A 631 57.76 7.57 8.09
N LYS A 632 57.28 8.34 9.09
CA LYS A 632 56.12 7.99 9.95
C LYS A 632 54.91 7.52 9.14
N ASP A 633 54.61 8.21 8.05
CA ASP A 633 53.39 8.03 7.25
C ASP A 633 53.36 6.70 6.49
N ASP A 634 54.51 6.01 6.35
CA ASP A 634 54.61 4.67 5.76
C ASP A 634 54.35 3.58 6.83
N VAL A 635 54.76 3.82 8.09
CA VAL A 635 54.45 2.93 9.21
C VAL A 635 52.97 3.01 9.59
N ALA A 636 52.39 4.22 9.61
CA ALA A 636 50.97 4.43 9.89
C ALA A 636 50.07 3.77 8.83
N ARG A 637 50.39 3.92 7.53
CA ARG A 637 49.67 3.23 6.44
C ARG A 637 49.76 1.72 6.57
N ARG A 638 50.94 1.15 6.81
CA ARG A 638 51.12 -0.31 6.97
C ARG A 638 50.39 -0.89 8.18
N LEU A 639 50.07 -0.08 9.20
CA LEU A 639 49.21 -0.48 10.32
C LEU A 639 47.73 -0.48 9.90
N ALA A 640 47.25 0.63 9.34
CA ALA A 640 45.86 0.73 8.85
C ALA A 640 45.52 -0.31 7.76
N ASP A 641 46.47 -0.60 6.86
CA ASP A 641 46.35 -1.67 5.85
C ASP A 641 46.30 -3.08 6.48
N LEU A 642 46.91 -3.27 7.66
CA LEU A 642 46.86 -4.53 8.41
C LEU A 642 45.54 -4.67 9.18
N GLU A 643 45.09 -3.58 9.81
CA GLU A 643 43.84 -3.51 10.57
C GLU A 643 42.63 -3.72 9.63
N ARG A 644 42.60 -3.06 8.47
CA ARG A 644 41.61 -3.32 7.41
C ARG A 644 41.58 -4.79 6.95
N LEU A 645 42.75 -5.42 6.86
CA LEU A 645 42.87 -6.84 6.50
C LEU A 645 42.34 -7.78 7.58
N ILE A 646 42.37 -7.37 8.85
CA ILE A 646 41.78 -8.12 9.97
C ILE A 646 40.28 -7.89 10.02
N THR A 647 39.80 -6.63 9.95
CA THR A 647 38.36 -6.30 9.97
C THR A 647 37.61 -6.97 8.82
N GLY A 648 38.09 -6.87 7.58
CA GLY A 648 37.43 -7.51 6.43
C GLY A 648 37.45 -9.05 6.49
N GLN A 649 38.40 -9.66 7.19
CA GLN A 649 38.36 -11.11 7.49
C GLN A 649 37.38 -11.42 8.63
N GLN A 650 37.21 -10.53 9.59
CA GLN A 650 36.30 -10.69 10.72
C GLN A 650 34.83 -10.53 10.30
N GLU A 651 34.54 -9.64 9.35
CA GLU A 651 33.23 -9.52 8.69
C GLU A 651 32.87 -10.77 7.89
N GLN A 652 33.80 -11.30 7.07
CA GLN A 652 33.60 -12.57 6.36
C GLN A 652 33.36 -13.73 7.34
N LEU A 653 34.06 -13.75 8.48
CA LEU A 653 33.86 -14.74 9.53
C LEU A 653 32.48 -14.60 10.22
N LEU A 654 32.00 -13.37 10.42
CA LEU A 654 30.69 -13.09 11.00
C LEU A 654 29.55 -13.46 10.05
N ALA A 655 29.66 -13.14 8.76
CA ALA A 655 28.70 -13.54 7.74
C ALA A 655 28.58 -15.08 7.66
N GLN A 656 29.72 -15.78 7.56
CA GLN A 656 29.73 -17.25 7.58
C GLN A 656 29.24 -17.84 8.91
N LYS A 657 29.50 -17.18 10.03
CA LYS A 657 28.96 -17.60 11.33
C LYS A 657 27.45 -17.44 11.40
N ALA A 658 26.88 -16.34 10.90
CA ALA A 658 25.44 -16.14 10.81
C ALA A 658 24.79 -17.21 9.93
N GLN A 659 25.38 -17.53 8.77
CA GLN A 659 24.96 -18.63 7.90
C GLN A 659 24.99 -20.00 8.63
N MET A 660 26.03 -20.26 9.44
CA MET A 660 26.18 -21.48 10.23
C MET A 660 25.26 -21.57 11.46
N ASP A 661 24.96 -20.46 12.12
CA ASP A 661 24.03 -20.41 13.26
C ASP A 661 22.56 -20.41 12.79
N LEU A 662 22.26 -19.88 11.59
CA LEU A 662 21.00 -20.11 10.87
C LEU A 662 20.80 -21.61 10.57
N LEU A 663 21.80 -22.29 9.98
CA LEU A 663 21.77 -23.74 9.75
C LEU A 663 21.56 -24.56 11.04
N ARG A 664 22.04 -24.06 12.19
CA ARG A 664 21.77 -24.66 13.51
C ARG A 664 20.35 -24.38 14.01
N SER A 665 19.81 -23.19 13.77
CA SER A 665 18.45 -22.82 14.19
C SER A 665 17.35 -23.65 13.49
N LEU A 666 17.60 -24.10 12.27
CA LEU A 666 16.69 -24.97 11.50
C LEU A 666 16.66 -26.42 12.02
N ALA A 667 17.57 -26.79 12.92
CA ALA A 667 17.67 -28.14 13.49
C ALA A 667 17.42 -28.13 15.02
N PRO A 668 16.19 -28.38 15.54
CA PRO A 668 15.19 -29.28 14.95
C PRO A 668 13.69 -28.90 15.13
N LEU A 669 12.95 -28.71 14.05
CA LEU A 669 11.48 -28.86 14.06
C LEU A 669 11.10 -30.32 13.76
N GLY A 670 11.06 -31.15 14.80
CA GLY A 670 10.63 -32.54 14.70
C GLY A 670 9.11 -32.66 14.54
N GLY A 671 8.65 -33.45 13.56
CA GLY A 671 7.25 -33.85 13.46
C GLY A 671 6.81 -34.74 14.64
N PRO A 672 5.50 -35.00 14.81
CA PRO A 672 4.95 -35.72 15.97
C PRO A 672 5.53 -37.14 16.17
N ASP A 673 6.06 -37.76 15.10
CA ASP A 673 6.67 -39.09 15.12
C ASP A 673 8.15 -39.11 15.53
N GLY A 674 8.75 -37.96 15.87
CA GLY A 674 10.14 -37.86 16.32
C GLY A 674 11.21 -38.10 15.23
N ARG A 675 10.81 -38.22 13.95
CA ARG A 675 11.74 -38.21 12.82
C ARG A 675 12.34 -36.82 12.66
N LYS A 676 13.64 -36.77 12.34
CA LYS A 676 14.25 -35.56 11.77
C LYS A 676 13.92 -35.54 10.29
N LEU A 677 13.38 -34.42 9.81
CA LEU A 677 13.31 -34.12 8.39
C LEU A 677 14.74 -33.86 7.85
N ASP A 678 14.95 -34.11 6.56
CA ASP A 678 16.16 -33.65 5.86
C ASP A 678 16.14 -32.11 5.72
N GLU A 679 17.31 -31.49 5.55
CA GLU A 679 17.41 -30.04 5.33
C GLU A 679 16.59 -29.63 4.08
N SER A 680 16.60 -30.45 3.03
CA SER A 680 15.80 -30.24 1.81
C SER A 680 14.28 -30.33 2.06
N GLU A 681 13.81 -31.36 2.77
CA GLU A 681 12.38 -31.52 3.10
C GLU A 681 11.85 -30.30 3.89
N SER A 682 12.70 -29.70 4.74
CA SER A 682 12.33 -28.51 5.51
C SER A 682 12.20 -27.26 4.63
N ILE A 683 13.06 -27.09 3.62
CA ILE A 683 13.03 -25.96 2.69
C ILE A 683 11.83 -26.07 1.74
N GLU A 684 11.59 -27.24 1.15
CA GLU A 684 10.43 -27.51 0.29
C GLU A 684 9.11 -27.25 1.03
N SER A 685 9.02 -27.64 2.31
CA SER A 685 7.86 -27.37 3.16
C SER A 685 7.63 -25.87 3.39
N LEU A 686 8.70 -25.10 3.66
CA LEU A 686 8.62 -23.63 3.82
C LEU A 686 8.24 -22.93 2.50
N GLN A 687 8.79 -23.38 1.38
CA GLN A 687 8.44 -22.87 0.04
C GLN A 687 6.96 -23.12 -0.27
N GLY A 688 6.45 -24.34 -0.02
CA GLY A 688 5.04 -24.67 -0.18
C GLY A 688 4.14 -23.81 0.72
N ALA A 689 4.49 -23.66 1.99
CA ALA A 689 3.76 -22.80 2.94
C ALA A 689 3.73 -21.34 2.49
N MET A 690 4.83 -20.80 1.97
CA MET A 690 4.91 -19.44 1.47
C MET A 690 4.05 -19.22 0.21
N ASN A 691 4.08 -20.15 -0.76
CA ASN A 691 3.21 -20.10 -1.93
C ASN A 691 1.73 -20.09 -1.53
N HIS A 692 1.34 -20.93 -0.57
CA HIS A 692 -0.03 -20.94 -0.06
C HIS A 692 -0.42 -19.65 0.67
N ALA A 693 0.47 -19.11 1.51
CA ALA A 693 0.23 -17.85 2.22
C ALA A 693 0.05 -16.67 1.24
N TRP A 694 0.87 -16.59 0.18
CA TRP A 694 0.75 -15.59 -0.88
C TRP A 694 -0.58 -15.67 -1.60
N LEU A 695 -1.00 -16.86 -2.04
CA LEU A 695 -2.26 -17.04 -2.76
C LEU A 695 -3.51 -16.81 -1.90
N ILE A 696 -3.48 -17.18 -0.62
CA ILE A 696 -4.58 -16.88 0.32
C ILE A 696 -4.68 -15.37 0.58
N LEU A 697 -3.55 -14.68 0.78
CA LEU A 697 -3.51 -13.23 0.94
C LEU A 697 -4.02 -12.52 -0.32
N CYS A 698 -3.50 -12.88 -1.50
CA CYS A 698 -3.90 -12.29 -2.77
C CYS A 698 -5.36 -12.58 -3.10
N GLY A 699 -5.85 -13.79 -2.86
CA GLY A 699 -7.28 -14.15 -3.04
C GLY A 699 -8.20 -13.37 -2.11
N ALA A 700 -7.77 -13.07 -0.87
CA ALA A 700 -8.51 -12.20 0.03
C ALA A 700 -8.54 -10.73 -0.44
N LEU A 701 -7.43 -10.23 -1.02
CA LEU A 701 -7.38 -8.90 -1.64
C LEU A 701 -8.27 -8.81 -2.90
N VAL A 702 -8.32 -9.86 -3.73
CA VAL A 702 -9.26 -9.92 -4.87
C VAL A 702 -10.71 -10.04 -4.40
N MET A 703 -10.99 -10.80 -3.34
CA MET A 703 -12.33 -10.81 -2.74
C MET A 703 -12.73 -9.42 -2.24
N PHE A 704 -11.81 -8.66 -1.63
CA PHE A 704 -12.06 -7.29 -1.18
C PHE A 704 -12.40 -6.32 -2.34
N MET A 705 -12.03 -6.62 -3.59
CA MET A 705 -12.49 -5.88 -4.78
C MET A 705 -14.03 -5.88 -4.91
N GLN A 706 -14.74 -6.85 -4.33
CA GLN A 706 -16.21 -6.87 -4.30
C GLN A 706 -16.80 -5.72 -3.49
N ALA A 707 -16.12 -5.25 -2.44
CA ALA A 707 -16.48 -4.00 -1.79
C ALA A 707 -16.19 -2.79 -2.71
N GLY A 708 -15.14 -2.88 -3.53
CA GLY A 708 -14.81 -1.88 -4.55
C GLY A 708 -15.91 -1.71 -5.60
N PHE A 709 -16.30 -2.81 -6.27
CA PHE A 709 -17.43 -2.83 -7.21
C PHE A 709 -18.71 -2.31 -6.56
N ALA A 710 -19.05 -2.77 -5.34
CA ALA A 710 -20.25 -2.34 -4.64
C ALA A 710 -20.31 -0.82 -4.41
N MET A 711 -19.18 -0.17 -4.15
CA MET A 711 -19.11 1.30 -3.96
C MET A 711 -19.08 2.06 -5.30
N VAL A 712 -18.41 1.54 -6.34
CA VAL A 712 -18.44 2.14 -7.70
C VAL A 712 -19.84 2.05 -8.31
N GLU A 713 -20.42 0.86 -8.36
CA GLU A 713 -21.74 0.65 -8.97
C GLU A 713 -22.84 1.42 -8.24
N SER A 714 -22.85 1.36 -6.89
CA SER A 714 -23.86 2.09 -6.13
C SER A 714 -23.69 3.60 -6.33
N GLY A 715 -22.47 4.14 -6.26
CA GLY A 715 -22.17 5.55 -6.46
C GLY A 715 -22.51 6.09 -7.86
N CYS A 716 -22.39 5.26 -8.90
CA CYS A 716 -22.79 5.59 -10.28
C CYS A 716 -24.31 5.47 -10.53
N CYS A 717 -25.03 4.71 -9.72
CA CYS A 717 -26.48 4.59 -9.82
C CYS A 717 -27.21 5.77 -9.16
N ARG A 718 -28.53 5.87 -9.37
CA ARG A 718 -29.37 6.84 -8.67
C ARG A 718 -29.68 6.30 -7.27
N ALA A 719 -29.77 7.19 -6.29
CA ALA A 719 -29.90 6.86 -4.87
C ALA A 719 -31.15 6.04 -4.47
N LYS A 720 -32.10 5.80 -5.41
CA LYS A 720 -33.30 4.96 -5.24
C LYS A 720 -33.12 3.48 -5.61
N ASN A 721 -31.90 3.07 -5.96
CA ASN A 721 -31.54 1.72 -6.41
C ASN A 721 -30.31 1.15 -5.67
N VAL A 722 -29.83 1.81 -4.62
CA VAL A 722 -28.54 1.51 -3.98
C VAL A 722 -28.59 0.18 -3.22
N GLN A 723 -29.65 -0.10 -2.45
CA GLN A 723 -29.78 -1.40 -1.77
C GLN A 723 -29.82 -2.55 -2.78
N ASN A 724 -30.52 -2.35 -3.89
CA ASN A 724 -30.63 -3.35 -4.95
C ASN A 724 -29.29 -3.64 -5.64
N ILE A 725 -28.41 -2.65 -5.75
CA ILE A 725 -27.05 -2.82 -6.32
C ILE A 725 -26.11 -3.47 -5.30
N LEU A 726 -26.13 -3.02 -4.04
CA LEU A 726 -25.37 -3.67 -2.96
C LEU A 726 -25.77 -5.15 -2.79
N LEU A 727 -27.06 -5.47 -2.89
CA LEU A 727 -27.53 -6.85 -2.85
C LEU A 727 -27.01 -7.68 -4.04
N LYS A 728 -26.95 -7.13 -5.25
CA LYS A 728 -26.37 -7.85 -6.41
C LYS A 728 -24.90 -8.20 -6.18
N ASN A 729 -24.08 -7.23 -5.80
CA ASN A 729 -22.65 -7.43 -5.54
C ASN A 729 -22.42 -8.51 -4.45
N LEU A 730 -23.16 -8.45 -3.34
CA LEU A 730 -23.11 -9.50 -2.30
C LEU A 730 -23.62 -10.86 -2.79
N THR A 731 -24.55 -10.88 -3.76
CA THR A 731 -25.10 -12.10 -4.35
C THR A 731 -24.15 -12.73 -5.35
N ASP A 732 -23.38 -11.95 -6.11
CA ASP A 732 -22.35 -12.46 -7.04
C ASP A 732 -21.19 -13.16 -6.32
N VAL A 733 -20.95 -12.80 -5.06
CA VAL A 733 -20.10 -13.58 -4.15
C VAL A 733 -20.79 -14.91 -3.80
N CYS A 734 -21.96 -14.88 -3.17
CA CYS A 734 -22.64 -16.09 -2.68
C CYS A 734 -23.03 -17.10 -3.77
N VAL A 735 -23.59 -16.61 -4.88
CA VAL A 735 -23.98 -17.42 -6.05
C VAL A 735 -22.74 -17.85 -6.83
N GLY A 736 -21.71 -16.99 -6.93
CA GLY A 736 -20.45 -17.34 -7.57
C GLY A 736 -19.70 -18.46 -6.85
N THR A 737 -19.68 -18.45 -5.51
CA THR A 737 -19.16 -19.58 -4.71
C THR A 737 -19.87 -20.89 -5.05
N LEU A 738 -21.20 -20.87 -5.13
CA LEU A 738 -21.97 -22.08 -5.44
C LEU A 738 -21.77 -22.54 -6.89
N GLY A 739 -21.78 -21.63 -7.88
CA GLY A 739 -21.52 -21.98 -9.27
C GLY A 739 -20.13 -22.59 -9.48
N TRP A 740 -19.11 -21.93 -8.92
CA TRP A 740 -17.71 -22.35 -9.01
C TRP A 740 -17.43 -23.66 -8.26
N TRP A 741 -18.02 -23.88 -7.08
CA TRP A 741 -17.89 -25.13 -6.33
C TRP A 741 -18.65 -26.31 -6.97
N LEU A 742 -19.89 -26.08 -7.43
CA LEU A 742 -20.72 -27.17 -7.97
C LEU A 742 -20.13 -27.75 -9.25
N CYS A 743 -19.71 -26.88 -10.18
CA CYS A 743 -19.20 -27.32 -11.49
C CYS A 743 -18.26 -26.33 -12.21
N GLY A 744 -18.15 -25.06 -11.79
CA GLY A 744 -17.23 -24.12 -12.46
C GLY A 744 -15.76 -24.57 -12.39
N TRP A 745 -15.28 -25.06 -11.23
CA TRP A 745 -13.95 -25.66 -11.14
C TRP A 745 -13.78 -26.87 -12.08
N ALA A 746 -14.82 -27.70 -12.22
CA ALA A 746 -14.81 -28.88 -13.08
C ALA A 746 -14.61 -28.54 -14.56
N PHE A 747 -15.31 -27.53 -15.06
CA PHE A 747 -15.19 -27.09 -16.45
C PHE A 747 -13.86 -26.36 -16.74
N ALA A 748 -13.30 -25.67 -15.73
CA ALA A 748 -12.07 -24.89 -15.84
C ALA A 748 -10.78 -25.70 -15.66
N TYR A 749 -10.72 -26.58 -14.66
CA TYR A 749 -9.49 -27.19 -14.15
C TYR A 749 -9.62 -28.69 -13.79
N GLY A 750 -10.78 -29.31 -14.01
CA GLY A 750 -11.04 -30.69 -13.58
C GLY A 750 -10.30 -31.77 -14.38
N GLY A 751 -10.25 -32.98 -13.82
CA GLY A 751 -9.83 -34.19 -14.55
C GLY A 751 -8.33 -34.41 -14.68
N PRO A 752 -7.91 -35.46 -15.39
CA PRO A 752 -6.54 -35.92 -15.36
C PRO A 752 -5.72 -35.17 -16.42
N TYR A 753 -4.77 -34.39 -15.94
CA TYR A 753 -3.68 -33.86 -16.75
C TYR A 753 -2.77 -35.03 -17.15
N ASP A 754 -2.46 -35.14 -18.44
CA ASP A 754 -1.24 -35.83 -18.89
C ASP A 754 -0.11 -34.77 -18.93
N ASP A 755 1.13 -35.16 -19.26
CA ASP A 755 2.28 -34.22 -19.27
C ASP A 755 2.09 -33.01 -20.22
N ASP A 756 1.22 -33.14 -21.23
CA ASP A 756 0.84 -32.12 -22.22
C ASP A 756 -0.50 -31.38 -21.90
N GLY A 757 -0.95 -31.43 -20.64
CA GLY A 757 -2.15 -30.73 -20.15
C GLY A 757 -3.45 -31.56 -20.20
N LEU A 758 -4.58 -30.90 -20.46
CA LEU A 758 -5.90 -31.55 -20.43
C LEU A 758 -6.04 -32.69 -21.46
N LYS A 759 -6.58 -33.82 -20.98
CA LYS A 759 -7.02 -34.97 -21.80
C LYS A 759 -7.91 -34.57 -22.97
N PRO A 760 -7.93 -35.35 -24.08
CA PRO A 760 -8.04 -34.84 -25.46
C PRO A 760 -9.25 -33.97 -25.86
N ASN A 761 -10.25 -33.75 -25.00
CA ASN A 761 -11.20 -32.66 -25.16
C ASN A 761 -10.62 -31.32 -24.62
N ARG A 762 -9.64 -30.75 -25.31
CA ARG A 762 -8.97 -29.46 -24.99
C ARG A 762 -9.90 -28.21 -25.05
N PHE A 763 -11.21 -28.39 -24.92
CA PHE A 763 -12.25 -27.35 -24.95
C PHE A 763 -12.92 -27.15 -23.58
N MET A 764 -13.06 -28.20 -22.76
CA MET A 764 -13.61 -28.13 -21.40
C MET A 764 -13.43 -29.48 -20.71
N SER A 765 -13.18 -29.48 -19.40
CA SER A 765 -13.22 -30.72 -18.61
C SER A 765 -14.60 -30.97 -17.99
N SER A 766 -14.77 -32.09 -17.29
CA SER A 766 -16.04 -32.50 -16.66
C SER A 766 -15.89 -33.31 -15.37
N GLU A 767 -14.66 -33.54 -14.90
CA GLU A 767 -14.35 -34.21 -13.63
C GLU A 767 -14.11 -33.15 -12.53
N GLY A 768 -14.07 -33.52 -11.23
CA GLY A 768 -13.91 -32.53 -10.15
C GLY A 768 -15.14 -31.70 -9.78
N ALA A 769 -16.32 -32.03 -10.32
CA ALA A 769 -17.59 -31.46 -9.87
C ALA A 769 -17.82 -31.72 -8.36
N LEU A 770 -18.49 -30.80 -7.67
CA LEU A 770 -18.67 -30.81 -6.20
C LEU A 770 -17.36 -30.80 -5.38
N GLY A 771 -16.20 -30.67 -6.01
CA GLY A 771 -14.90 -30.71 -5.34
C GLY A 771 -14.42 -32.10 -4.90
N TRP A 772 -14.91 -33.18 -5.53
CA TRP A 772 -14.47 -34.55 -5.19
C TRP A 772 -12.96 -34.75 -5.35
N ASP A 773 -12.32 -34.03 -6.28
CA ASP A 773 -10.89 -34.15 -6.62
C ASP A 773 -9.97 -33.41 -5.63
N PHE A 774 -10.49 -32.70 -4.62
CA PHE A 774 -9.65 -31.96 -3.67
C PHE A 774 -8.97 -32.84 -2.61
N LEU A 775 -9.36 -34.11 -2.48
CA LEU A 775 -8.76 -35.07 -1.54
C LEU A 775 -8.19 -36.27 -2.29
N ILE A 776 -6.85 -36.40 -2.31
CA ILE A 776 -6.19 -37.61 -2.80
C ILE A 776 -6.07 -38.62 -1.65
N ARG A 777 -6.31 -39.90 -1.96
CA ARG A 777 -6.03 -40.99 -1.03
C ARG A 777 -4.58 -41.45 -1.20
N ASP A 778 -3.83 -41.42 -0.11
CA ASP A 778 -2.52 -42.07 -0.04
C ASP A 778 -2.72 -43.59 -0.01
N ASP A 779 -2.23 -44.31 -1.02
CA ASP A 779 -2.36 -45.77 -1.13
C ASP A 779 -1.52 -46.55 -0.10
N ALA A 780 -0.50 -45.93 0.49
CA ALA A 780 0.38 -46.55 1.48
C ALA A 780 -0.14 -46.40 2.92
N THR A 781 -0.72 -45.25 3.28
CA THR A 781 -1.31 -45.03 4.63
C THR A 781 -2.83 -45.18 4.66
N GLY A 782 -3.49 -45.16 3.50
CA GLY A 782 -4.94 -45.17 3.36
C GLY A 782 -5.64 -43.85 3.71
N GLN A 783 -4.89 -42.82 4.12
CA GLN A 783 -5.40 -41.51 4.55
C GLN A 783 -5.84 -40.63 3.37
N LEU A 784 -6.71 -39.66 3.63
CA LEU A 784 -7.09 -38.62 2.67
C LEU A 784 -6.27 -37.36 2.94
N THR A 785 -5.59 -36.85 1.92
CA THR A 785 -4.72 -35.67 1.96
C THR A 785 -5.27 -34.57 1.04
N PRO A 786 -5.35 -33.30 1.51
CA PRO A 786 -5.73 -32.19 0.64
C PRO A 786 -4.71 -31.93 -0.46
N THR A 787 -5.19 -31.65 -1.67
CA THR A 787 -4.36 -31.19 -2.79
C THR A 787 -4.08 -29.69 -2.71
N THR A 788 -2.98 -29.24 -3.31
CA THR A 788 -2.65 -27.81 -3.49
C THR A 788 -3.75 -27.05 -4.26
N ASN A 789 -4.54 -27.78 -5.07
CA ASN A 789 -5.72 -27.27 -5.78
C ASN A 789 -6.74 -26.57 -4.87
N ILE A 790 -6.82 -26.86 -3.57
CA ILE A 790 -7.74 -26.15 -2.67
C ILE A 790 -7.39 -24.67 -2.50
N VAL A 791 -6.11 -24.31 -2.57
CA VAL A 791 -5.64 -22.92 -2.50
C VAL A 791 -5.84 -22.23 -3.85
N ASN A 792 -5.51 -22.91 -4.95
CA ASN A 792 -5.77 -22.42 -6.30
C ASN A 792 -7.27 -22.21 -6.55
N TRP A 793 -8.14 -23.08 -6.00
CA TRP A 793 -9.59 -22.94 -6.06
C TRP A 793 -10.07 -21.64 -5.42
N PHE A 794 -9.55 -21.28 -4.24
CA PHE A 794 -9.91 -20.05 -3.55
C PHE A 794 -9.40 -18.79 -4.29
N PHE A 795 -8.16 -18.83 -4.80
CA PHE A 795 -7.63 -17.73 -5.60
C PHE A 795 -8.45 -17.52 -6.87
N GLN A 796 -8.64 -18.57 -7.68
CA GLN A 796 -9.37 -18.52 -8.95
C GLN A 796 -10.88 -18.26 -8.80
N TRP A 797 -11.48 -18.67 -7.67
CA TRP A 797 -12.85 -18.31 -7.30
C TRP A 797 -13.06 -16.79 -7.26
N ALA A 798 -12.09 -16.03 -6.73
CA ALA A 798 -12.23 -14.59 -6.58
C ALA A 798 -12.29 -13.87 -7.94
N PHE A 799 -11.53 -14.36 -8.94
CA PHE A 799 -11.55 -13.89 -10.33
C PHE A 799 -12.86 -14.26 -11.03
N CYS A 800 -13.36 -15.49 -10.80
CA CYS A 800 -14.66 -15.95 -11.27
C CYS A 800 -15.82 -15.07 -10.76
N SER A 801 -15.82 -14.78 -9.45
CA SER A 801 -16.82 -13.92 -8.81
C SER A 801 -16.72 -12.47 -9.30
N ALA A 802 -15.51 -11.91 -9.43
CA ALA A 802 -15.32 -10.56 -9.99
C ALA A 802 -15.84 -10.45 -11.44
N THR A 803 -15.66 -11.49 -12.25
CA THR A 803 -16.17 -11.55 -13.63
C THR A 803 -17.69 -11.43 -13.70
N ALA A 804 -18.42 -12.02 -12.74
CA ALA A 804 -19.87 -11.86 -12.64
C ALA A 804 -20.25 -10.44 -12.25
N THR A 805 -19.57 -9.85 -11.25
CA THR A 805 -19.84 -8.48 -10.77
C THR A 805 -19.60 -7.41 -11.84
N ILE A 806 -18.67 -7.59 -12.79
CA ILE A 806 -18.53 -6.68 -13.94
C ILE A 806 -19.85 -6.55 -14.73
N VAL A 807 -20.72 -7.58 -14.69
CA VAL A 807 -22.03 -7.58 -15.35
C VAL A 807 -23.10 -6.82 -14.54
N SER A 808 -23.06 -6.80 -13.19
CA SER A 808 -24.07 -6.09 -12.38
C SER A 808 -24.15 -4.60 -12.74
N GLY A 809 -23.00 -3.93 -12.84
CA GLY A 809 -22.89 -2.53 -13.21
C GLY A 809 -23.46 -2.26 -14.61
N GLY A 810 -23.10 -3.08 -15.59
CA GLY A 810 -23.64 -3.00 -16.95
C GLY A 810 -25.17 -3.16 -17.02
N VAL A 811 -25.76 -4.01 -16.16
CA VAL A 811 -27.22 -4.26 -16.11
C VAL A 811 -27.97 -3.53 -14.97
N ALA A 812 -27.32 -2.55 -14.34
CA ALA A 812 -27.85 -1.84 -13.19
C ALA A 812 -29.19 -1.11 -13.44
N GLU A 813 -29.92 -0.89 -12.34
CA GLU A 813 -31.22 -0.20 -12.23
C GLU A 813 -32.40 -0.71 -13.10
N ARG A 814 -32.24 -1.77 -13.92
CA ARG A 814 -33.31 -2.24 -14.83
C ARG A 814 -33.49 -3.74 -14.96
N VAL A 815 -32.51 -4.55 -14.55
CA VAL A 815 -32.64 -6.01 -14.50
C VAL A 815 -33.10 -6.49 -13.12
N ASN A 816 -34.17 -7.29 -13.10
CA ASN A 816 -34.76 -7.89 -11.90
C ASN A 816 -33.76 -8.81 -11.19
N PHE A 817 -33.81 -8.81 -9.85
CA PHE A 817 -32.89 -9.59 -9.02
C PHE A 817 -32.92 -11.11 -9.33
N PRO A 818 -34.07 -11.83 -9.39
CA PRO A 818 -34.04 -13.28 -9.66
C PRO A 818 -33.49 -13.65 -11.04
N GLY A 819 -33.79 -12.85 -12.08
CA GLY A 819 -33.22 -13.04 -13.42
C GLY A 819 -31.72 -12.78 -13.46
N TYR A 820 -31.22 -11.85 -12.64
CA TYR A 820 -29.80 -11.62 -12.45
C TYR A 820 -29.10 -12.80 -11.75
N CYS A 821 -29.69 -13.36 -10.68
CA CYS A 821 -29.13 -14.51 -9.98
C CYS A 821 -28.95 -15.73 -10.91
N ILE A 822 -29.91 -15.97 -11.81
CA ILE A 822 -29.82 -17.05 -12.82
C ILE A 822 -28.65 -16.79 -13.78
N PHE A 823 -28.47 -15.55 -14.24
CA PHE A 823 -27.32 -15.19 -15.08
C PHE A 823 -25.98 -15.33 -14.33
N SER A 824 -25.87 -14.77 -13.13
CA SER A 824 -24.66 -14.82 -12.29
C SER A 824 -24.22 -16.26 -12.00
N PHE A 825 -25.19 -17.14 -11.70
CA PHE A 825 -24.94 -18.57 -11.58
C PHE A 825 -24.40 -19.16 -12.88
N MET A 826 -25.05 -18.94 -14.03
CA MET A 826 -24.57 -19.48 -15.30
C MET A 826 -23.21 -18.91 -15.74
N MET A 827 -22.91 -17.66 -15.41
CA MET A 827 -21.61 -17.03 -15.68
C MET A 827 -20.50 -17.74 -14.92
N THR A 828 -20.69 -17.95 -13.60
CA THR A 828 -19.69 -18.54 -12.69
C THR A 828 -19.64 -20.07 -12.70
N ALA A 829 -20.73 -20.73 -13.10
CA ALA A 829 -20.85 -22.18 -13.20
C ALA A 829 -20.50 -22.74 -14.59
N PHE A 830 -20.47 -21.93 -15.66
CA PHE A 830 -20.23 -22.42 -17.02
C PHE A 830 -19.52 -21.44 -17.96
N ILE A 831 -20.02 -20.20 -18.12
CA ILE A 831 -19.55 -19.32 -19.22
C ILE A 831 -18.09 -18.89 -19.01
N TYR A 832 -17.76 -18.32 -17.84
CA TYR A 832 -16.38 -17.99 -17.47
C TYR A 832 -15.49 -19.25 -17.31
N PRO A 833 -15.93 -20.30 -16.58
CA PRO A 833 -15.17 -21.56 -16.49
C PRO A 833 -14.67 -22.14 -17.81
N VAL A 834 -15.47 -22.11 -18.88
CA VAL A 834 -15.02 -22.61 -20.20
C VAL A 834 -13.98 -21.68 -20.84
N CYS A 835 -14.04 -20.35 -20.62
CA CYS A 835 -12.99 -19.43 -21.04
C CYS A 835 -11.65 -19.72 -20.34
N VAL A 836 -11.71 -19.98 -19.01
CA VAL A 836 -10.57 -20.43 -18.21
C VAL A 836 -10.04 -21.78 -18.72
N GLY A 837 -10.93 -22.74 -18.99
CA GLY A 837 -10.56 -24.06 -19.52
C GLY A 837 -9.84 -24.03 -20.87
N TRP A 838 -10.11 -23.03 -21.72
CA TRP A 838 -9.36 -22.82 -22.97
C TRP A 838 -7.95 -22.27 -22.77
N THR A 839 -7.75 -21.51 -21.69
CA THR A 839 -6.60 -20.64 -21.45
C THR A 839 -5.78 -21.16 -20.27
N TRP A 840 -6.14 -20.79 -19.05
CA TRP A 840 -5.45 -21.13 -17.81
C TRP A 840 -5.55 -22.62 -17.43
N GLY A 841 -6.57 -23.32 -17.96
CA GLY A 841 -6.74 -24.77 -17.86
C GLY A 841 -5.92 -25.59 -18.86
N TYR A 842 -4.97 -24.98 -19.59
CA TYR A 842 -4.15 -25.64 -20.63
C TYR A 842 -5.00 -26.26 -21.77
N GLY A 843 -6.04 -25.55 -22.18
CA GLY A 843 -6.87 -25.89 -23.33
C GLY A 843 -6.31 -25.38 -24.66
N TRP A 844 -7.16 -25.40 -25.70
CA TRP A 844 -6.74 -25.22 -27.09
C TRP A 844 -6.10 -23.86 -27.41
N LEU A 845 -6.32 -22.79 -26.63
CA LEU A 845 -5.65 -21.50 -26.86
C LEU A 845 -4.16 -21.55 -26.51
N ALA A 846 -3.75 -22.45 -25.59
CA ALA A 846 -2.36 -22.57 -25.13
C ALA A 846 -1.37 -22.98 -26.24
N ASP A 847 -1.85 -23.64 -27.31
CA ASP A 847 -1.02 -24.14 -28.43
C ASP A 847 -1.25 -23.41 -29.77
N VAL A 848 -2.06 -22.33 -29.80
CA VAL A 848 -2.39 -21.64 -31.07
C VAL A 848 -1.12 -21.15 -31.77
N ASN A 849 -1.04 -21.41 -33.09
CA ASN A 849 0.12 -21.14 -33.94
C ASN A 849 1.44 -21.73 -33.41
N SER A 850 1.39 -22.76 -32.54
CA SER A 850 2.55 -23.32 -31.85
C SER A 850 3.34 -22.32 -30.99
N VAL A 851 2.66 -21.27 -30.51
CA VAL A 851 3.17 -20.22 -29.61
C VAL A 851 2.28 -19.91 -28.40
N GLY A 852 0.97 -20.15 -28.48
CA GLY A 852 0.02 -19.90 -27.39
C GLY A 852 -0.47 -18.45 -27.29
N TYR A 853 -1.26 -18.16 -26.24
CA TYR A 853 -1.81 -16.84 -25.94
C TYR A 853 -1.06 -16.16 -24.78
N MET A 854 -1.29 -14.86 -24.57
CA MET A 854 -0.75 -14.09 -23.44
C MET A 854 -1.86 -13.32 -22.72
N ASP A 855 -2.36 -13.89 -21.63
CA ASP A 855 -3.19 -13.20 -20.63
C ASP A 855 -2.80 -13.65 -19.22
N PHE A 856 -1.84 -12.94 -18.61
CA PHE A 856 -1.20 -13.30 -17.34
C PHE A 856 -2.15 -13.29 -16.14
N ALA A 857 -3.11 -12.35 -16.10
CA ALA A 857 -4.02 -12.18 -14.97
C ALA A 857 -5.49 -11.90 -15.34
N GLY A 858 -5.88 -11.73 -16.63
CA GLY A 858 -7.29 -11.72 -17.03
C GLY A 858 -7.79 -10.49 -17.80
N SER A 859 -7.00 -9.81 -18.64
CA SER A 859 -7.57 -8.78 -19.54
C SER A 859 -8.60 -9.39 -20.49
N GLY A 860 -8.37 -10.60 -20.99
CA GLY A 860 -9.31 -11.36 -21.80
C GLY A 860 -10.29 -12.15 -20.92
N ILE A 861 -9.73 -12.95 -20.03
CA ILE A 861 -10.46 -14.03 -19.35
C ILE A 861 -11.40 -13.51 -18.26
N VAL A 862 -11.04 -12.44 -17.54
CA VAL A 862 -11.91 -11.76 -16.55
C VAL A 862 -12.55 -10.52 -17.16
N HIS A 863 -11.74 -9.56 -17.61
CA HIS A 863 -12.24 -8.23 -17.94
C HIS A 863 -13.01 -8.22 -19.26
N MET A 864 -12.45 -8.75 -20.35
CA MET A 864 -13.18 -8.80 -21.62
C MET A 864 -14.39 -9.73 -21.54
N ALA A 865 -14.29 -10.88 -20.86
CA ALA A 865 -15.43 -11.76 -20.61
C ALA A 865 -16.56 -11.04 -19.83
N GLY A 866 -16.25 -10.46 -18.66
CA GLY A 866 -17.21 -9.69 -17.86
C GLY A 866 -17.81 -8.52 -18.65
N GLY A 867 -16.98 -7.79 -19.39
CA GLY A 867 -17.40 -6.66 -20.23
C GLY A 867 -18.30 -7.07 -21.40
N VAL A 868 -18.03 -8.18 -22.08
CA VAL A 868 -18.91 -8.72 -23.14
C VAL A 868 -20.21 -9.26 -22.55
N GLY A 869 -20.18 -9.84 -21.35
CA GLY A 869 -21.37 -10.16 -20.56
C GLY A 869 -22.20 -8.92 -20.24
N ALA A 870 -21.56 -7.84 -19.79
CA ALA A 870 -22.17 -6.54 -19.50
C ALA A 870 -22.81 -5.91 -20.74
N LEU A 871 -22.12 -5.89 -21.88
CA LEU A 871 -22.65 -5.41 -23.16
C LEU A 871 -23.88 -6.22 -23.60
N THR A 872 -23.76 -7.55 -23.56
CA THR A 872 -24.84 -8.45 -23.98
C THR A 872 -26.06 -8.31 -23.07
N GLY A 873 -25.85 -8.24 -21.75
CA GLY A 873 -26.88 -7.94 -20.76
C GLY A 873 -27.52 -6.58 -20.97
N ALA A 874 -26.74 -5.53 -21.30
CA ALA A 874 -27.26 -4.20 -21.57
C ALA A 874 -28.11 -4.15 -22.85
N MET A 875 -27.72 -4.86 -23.90
CA MET A 875 -28.50 -4.99 -25.14
C MET A 875 -29.81 -5.77 -24.91
N TRP A 876 -29.76 -6.90 -24.19
CA TRP A 876 -30.95 -7.69 -23.88
C TRP A 876 -31.87 -7.03 -22.84
N ALA A 877 -31.35 -6.26 -21.90
CA ALA A 877 -32.17 -5.47 -20.97
C ALA A 877 -32.79 -4.23 -21.64
N GLY A 878 -32.09 -3.64 -22.62
CA GLY A 878 -32.43 -2.33 -23.19
C GLY A 878 -32.10 -1.17 -22.23
N PRO A 879 -32.27 0.09 -22.67
CA PRO A 879 -31.93 1.26 -21.86
C PRO A 879 -32.84 1.44 -20.63
N ARG A 880 -32.34 2.11 -19.59
CA ARG A 880 -33.18 2.64 -18.50
C ARG A 880 -34.19 3.63 -19.08
N LYS A 881 -35.44 3.57 -18.60
CA LYS A 881 -36.49 4.52 -18.98
C LYS A 881 -36.04 5.96 -18.68
N GLY A 882 -36.05 6.83 -19.70
CA GLY A 882 -35.64 8.24 -19.61
C GLY A 882 -34.15 8.53 -19.90
N ARG A 883 -33.31 7.50 -20.12
CA ARG A 883 -31.84 7.66 -20.21
C ARG A 883 -31.36 8.65 -21.26
N TRP A 884 -32.04 8.72 -22.40
CA TRP A 884 -31.65 9.51 -23.57
C TRP A 884 -32.45 10.80 -23.70
N GLU A 885 -33.49 10.93 -22.90
CA GLU A 885 -34.44 12.03 -22.85
C GLU A 885 -33.99 13.06 -21.81
N ASN A 886 -33.69 12.60 -20.59
CA ASN A 886 -33.25 13.40 -19.44
C ASN A 886 -31.89 12.87 -18.92
N PRO A 887 -30.79 13.01 -19.68
CA PRO A 887 -29.54 12.31 -19.40
C PRO A 887 -28.89 12.66 -18.04
N GLU A 888 -29.15 13.86 -17.52
CA GLU A 888 -28.70 14.40 -16.23
C GLU A 888 -29.36 13.74 -15.01
N GLU A 889 -30.55 13.12 -15.14
CA GLU A 889 -31.14 12.33 -14.04
C GLU A 889 -30.27 11.12 -13.65
N PHE A 890 -29.37 10.72 -14.55
CA PHE A 890 -28.49 9.54 -14.44
C PHE A 890 -27.05 9.91 -14.09
N ASP A 891 -26.80 11.15 -13.67
CA ASP A 891 -25.53 11.52 -13.03
C ASP A 891 -25.36 10.80 -11.68
N ALA A 892 -24.11 10.48 -11.35
CA ALA A 892 -23.71 9.74 -10.15
C ALA A 892 -24.28 10.33 -8.85
N HIS A 893 -24.89 9.50 -7.98
CA HIS A 893 -25.44 9.99 -6.72
C HIS A 893 -24.37 10.26 -5.64
N SER A 894 -23.19 9.64 -5.74
CA SER A 894 -22.12 9.83 -4.75
C SER A 894 -20.72 9.57 -5.32
N LEU A 895 -20.03 10.65 -5.68
CA LEU A 895 -18.62 10.58 -6.10
C LEU A 895 -17.64 10.14 -4.99
N PRO A 896 -17.86 10.39 -3.68
CA PRO A 896 -17.06 9.76 -2.63
C PRO A 896 -17.11 8.22 -2.67
N LEU A 897 -18.25 7.62 -3.00
CA LEU A 897 -18.36 6.16 -3.11
C LEU A 897 -17.64 5.64 -4.36
N ILE A 898 -17.75 6.33 -5.49
CA ILE A 898 -17.02 5.98 -6.72
C ILE A 898 -15.50 6.00 -6.47
N ILE A 899 -14.98 7.01 -5.77
CA ILE A 899 -13.54 7.11 -5.48
C ILE A 899 -13.09 6.10 -4.43
N LEU A 900 -13.83 5.92 -3.33
CA LEU A 900 -13.55 4.88 -2.35
C LEU A 900 -13.52 3.49 -3.01
N GLY A 901 -14.49 3.21 -3.88
CA GLY A 901 -14.55 1.99 -4.67
C GLY A 901 -13.37 1.85 -5.63
N THR A 902 -13.00 2.92 -6.34
CA THR A 902 -11.84 2.93 -7.26
C THR A 902 -10.53 2.62 -6.52
N PHE A 903 -10.31 3.19 -5.33
CA PHE A 903 -9.13 2.88 -4.52
C PHE A 903 -9.17 1.46 -3.93
N ILE A 904 -10.33 0.95 -3.52
CA ILE A 904 -10.46 -0.47 -3.09
C ILE A 904 -10.15 -1.41 -4.26
N LEU A 905 -10.64 -1.10 -5.47
CA LEU A 905 -10.32 -1.87 -6.68
C LEU A 905 -8.83 -1.84 -6.98
N TRP A 906 -8.17 -0.66 -6.96
CA TRP A 906 -6.72 -0.55 -7.19
C TRP A 906 -5.90 -1.28 -6.11
N PHE A 907 -6.29 -1.19 -4.83
CA PHE A 907 -5.62 -1.91 -3.74
C PHE A 907 -5.76 -3.43 -3.90
N GLY A 908 -6.96 -3.93 -4.21
CA GLY A 908 -7.19 -5.34 -4.54
C GLY A 908 -6.48 -5.78 -5.82
N TRP A 909 -6.22 -4.86 -6.76
CA TRP A 909 -5.50 -5.13 -8.01
C TRP A 909 -4.05 -5.57 -7.81
N TYR A 910 -3.41 -5.21 -6.69
CA TYR A 910 -2.10 -5.78 -6.35
C TYR A 910 -2.22 -7.26 -5.97
N GLY A 911 -3.29 -7.68 -5.29
CA GLY A 911 -3.60 -9.11 -5.12
C GLY A 911 -3.97 -9.79 -6.43
N PHE A 912 -4.70 -9.10 -7.31
CA PHE A 912 -5.13 -9.60 -8.62
C PHE A 912 -3.95 -9.86 -9.56
N ASN A 913 -3.12 -8.85 -9.80
CA ASN A 913 -1.99 -8.97 -10.71
C ASN A 913 -0.81 -9.70 -10.04
N CYS A 914 -0.36 -9.29 -8.84
CA CYS A 914 0.82 -9.89 -8.22
C CYS A 914 0.55 -11.32 -7.68
N GLY A 915 -0.70 -11.67 -7.36
CA GLY A 915 -1.07 -13.05 -7.04
C GLY A 915 -0.94 -14.00 -8.24
N SER A 916 -1.08 -13.48 -9.46
CA SER A 916 -0.95 -14.25 -10.71
C SER A 916 0.50 -14.61 -11.07
N THR A 917 1.48 -14.33 -10.21
CA THR A 917 2.74 -15.08 -10.22
C THR A 917 2.55 -16.57 -9.86
N LEU A 918 1.39 -16.93 -9.30
CA LEU A 918 0.98 -18.27 -8.83
C LEU A 918 1.87 -18.88 -7.73
N GLY A 919 2.79 -18.08 -7.19
CA GLY A 919 3.76 -18.48 -6.18
C GLY A 919 4.70 -17.34 -5.85
N MET A 920 5.38 -17.45 -4.72
CA MET A 920 6.23 -16.41 -4.14
C MET A 920 7.42 -16.99 -3.36
N ALA A 921 7.71 -18.28 -3.51
CA ALA A 921 8.75 -18.98 -2.75
C ALA A 921 10.18 -18.87 -3.30
N THR A 922 10.37 -18.15 -4.41
CA THR A 922 11.67 -17.95 -5.06
C THR A 922 11.88 -16.49 -5.42
N ILE A 923 13.13 -16.05 -5.47
CA ILE A 923 13.48 -14.64 -5.70
C ILE A 923 13.04 -14.14 -7.09
N GLU A 924 12.96 -15.02 -8.09
CA GLU A 924 12.49 -14.69 -9.44
C GLU A 924 11.01 -14.37 -9.44
N ARG A 925 10.21 -15.14 -8.68
CA ARG A 925 8.80 -14.82 -8.43
C ARG A 925 8.65 -13.54 -7.61
N GLY A 926 9.55 -13.29 -6.66
CA GLY A 926 9.63 -12.02 -5.91
C GLY A 926 9.86 -10.80 -6.80
N PHE A 927 10.82 -10.87 -7.72
CA PHE A 927 11.08 -9.81 -8.70
C PHE A 927 9.94 -9.62 -9.69
N MET A 928 9.38 -10.72 -10.22
CA MET A 928 8.20 -10.71 -11.10
C MET A 928 7.02 -10.01 -10.41
N ALA A 929 6.69 -10.37 -9.17
CA ALA A 929 5.62 -9.74 -8.40
C ALA A 929 5.87 -8.24 -8.14
N ALA A 930 7.12 -7.82 -7.94
CA ALA A 930 7.48 -6.42 -7.76
C ALA A 930 7.37 -5.59 -9.05
N GLN A 931 7.82 -6.15 -10.18
CA GLN A 931 7.60 -5.58 -11.51
C GLN A 931 6.10 -5.44 -11.81
N VAL A 932 5.33 -6.48 -11.53
CA VAL A 932 3.87 -6.49 -11.68
C VAL A 932 3.22 -5.40 -10.83
N ALA A 933 3.66 -5.20 -9.58
CA ALA A 933 3.19 -4.12 -8.72
C ALA A 933 3.49 -2.74 -9.33
N MET A 934 4.76 -2.48 -9.71
CA MET A 934 5.19 -1.24 -10.38
C MET A 934 4.39 -0.95 -11.67
N ASN A 935 4.25 -1.95 -12.54
CA ASN A 935 3.50 -1.85 -13.79
C ASN A 935 2.02 -1.55 -13.54
N THR A 936 1.41 -2.18 -12.53
CA THR A 936 0.03 -1.93 -12.10
C THR A 936 -0.15 -0.48 -11.62
N THR A 937 0.80 0.05 -10.83
CA THR A 937 0.80 1.45 -10.37
C THR A 937 0.93 2.44 -11.52
N ILE A 938 1.91 2.25 -12.42
CA ILE A 938 2.17 3.14 -13.56
C ILE A 938 0.98 3.14 -14.54
N ALA A 939 0.38 1.97 -14.77
CA ALA A 939 -0.77 1.84 -15.65
C ALA A 939 -2.02 2.56 -15.10
N GLY A 940 -2.38 2.32 -13.84
CA GLY A 940 -3.54 3.00 -13.20
C GLY A 940 -3.39 4.52 -13.22
N ALA A 941 -2.21 5.02 -12.88
CA ALA A 941 -1.90 6.45 -12.92
C ALA A 941 -2.02 7.05 -14.34
N THR A 942 -1.46 6.37 -15.34
CA THR A 942 -1.38 6.87 -16.72
C THR A 942 -2.74 6.83 -17.42
N GLY A 943 -3.52 5.75 -17.26
CA GLY A 943 -4.87 5.65 -17.80
C GLY A 943 -5.79 6.73 -17.23
N GLY A 944 -5.73 6.94 -15.91
CA GLY A 944 -6.51 7.97 -15.21
C GLY A 944 -6.22 9.37 -15.73
N LEU A 945 -4.95 9.77 -15.76
CA LEU A 945 -4.55 11.10 -16.25
C LEU A 945 -4.86 11.28 -17.74
N THR A 946 -4.72 10.24 -18.56
CA THR A 946 -5.05 10.31 -20.00
C THR A 946 -6.52 10.64 -20.22
N VAL A 947 -7.43 9.91 -19.55
CA VAL A 947 -8.87 10.13 -19.69
C VAL A 947 -9.29 11.47 -19.09
N PHE A 948 -8.72 11.86 -17.94
CA PHE A 948 -8.96 13.15 -17.32
C PHE A 948 -8.55 14.33 -18.22
N ILE A 949 -7.33 14.31 -18.78
CA ILE A 949 -6.81 15.36 -19.67
C ILE A 949 -7.63 15.42 -20.96
N LEU A 950 -7.96 14.27 -21.55
CA LEU A 950 -8.76 14.19 -22.77
C LEU A 950 -10.17 14.75 -22.57
N LYS A 951 -10.86 14.36 -21.50
CA LYS A 951 -12.18 14.89 -21.15
C LYS A 951 -12.13 16.39 -20.86
N TYR A 952 -11.19 16.86 -20.04
CA TYR A 952 -11.04 18.28 -19.75
C TYR A 952 -10.75 19.11 -21.01
N GLY A 953 -9.92 18.60 -21.93
CA GLY A 953 -9.65 19.27 -23.21
C GLY A 953 -10.89 19.46 -24.09
N LEU A 954 -11.85 18.52 -23.99
CA LEU A 954 -13.07 18.47 -24.80
C LEU A 954 -14.29 19.15 -24.14
N THR A 955 -14.43 19.10 -22.81
CA THR A 955 -15.58 19.68 -22.07
C THR A 955 -15.26 21.00 -21.39
N ARG A 956 -13.97 21.28 -21.12
CA ARG A 956 -13.49 22.37 -20.24
C ARG A 956 -14.03 22.33 -18.80
N LYS A 957 -14.52 21.17 -18.38
CA LYS A 957 -14.98 20.83 -17.02
C LYS A 957 -14.21 19.60 -16.52
N TYR A 958 -14.05 19.48 -15.20
CA TYR A 958 -13.45 18.28 -14.60
C TYR A 958 -14.50 17.17 -14.46
N ASP A 959 -14.23 16.01 -15.05
CA ASP A 959 -15.07 14.80 -15.00
C ASP A 959 -14.35 13.73 -14.17
N ILE A 960 -14.81 13.55 -12.92
CA ILE A 960 -14.20 12.63 -11.97
C ILE A 960 -14.58 11.18 -12.25
N GLY A 961 -15.83 10.90 -12.64
CA GLY A 961 -16.24 9.54 -13.03
C GLY A 961 -15.40 9.05 -14.22
N GLY A 962 -15.12 9.95 -15.16
CA GLY A 962 -14.16 9.74 -16.22
C GLY A 962 -12.74 9.45 -15.75
N PHE A 963 -12.21 10.20 -14.78
CA PHE A 963 -10.88 9.95 -14.20
C PHE A 963 -10.84 8.55 -13.54
N CYS A 964 -11.80 8.21 -12.69
CA CYS A 964 -11.92 6.88 -12.07
C CYS A 964 -11.96 5.75 -13.11
N ASN A 965 -12.82 5.87 -14.12
CA ASN A 965 -12.90 4.88 -15.19
C ASN A 965 -11.62 4.83 -16.04
N GLY A 966 -10.87 5.93 -16.16
CA GLY A 966 -9.54 5.94 -16.76
C GLY A 966 -8.49 5.18 -15.93
N ILE A 967 -8.53 5.28 -14.60
CA ILE A 967 -7.66 4.50 -13.70
C ILE A 967 -7.96 3.01 -13.90
N LEU A 968 -9.25 2.64 -13.84
CA LEU A 968 -9.68 1.26 -14.07
C LEU A 968 -9.33 0.77 -15.48
N ALA A 969 -9.49 1.58 -16.52
CA ALA A 969 -9.09 1.26 -17.89
C ALA A 969 -7.58 1.01 -18.02
N GLY A 970 -6.75 1.81 -17.33
CA GLY A 970 -5.30 1.60 -17.26
C GLY A 970 -4.96 0.26 -16.60
N LEU A 971 -5.55 -0.02 -15.44
CA LEU A 971 -5.39 -1.29 -14.71
C LEU A 971 -5.83 -2.51 -15.53
N VAL A 972 -6.99 -2.45 -16.19
CA VAL A 972 -7.47 -3.51 -17.11
C VAL A 972 -6.51 -3.69 -18.29
N SER A 973 -5.98 -2.61 -18.86
CA SER A 973 -5.11 -2.67 -20.04
C SER A 973 -3.76 -3.34 -19.77
N ILE A 974 -3.22 -3.22 -18.55
CA ILE A 974 -1.94 -3.85 -18.19
C ILE A 974 -2.09 -5.30 -17.70
N THR A 975 -3.28 -5.71 -17.27
CA THR A 975 -3.53 -6.99 -16.59
C THR A 975 -2.94 -8.21 -17.34
N ALA A 976 -3.12 -8.32 -18.66
CA ALA A 976 -2.61 -9.43 -19.47
C ALA A 976 -1.08 -9.49 -19.61
N GLY A 977 -0.37 -8.36 -19.54
CA GLY A 977 1.07 -8.28 -19.79
C GLY A 977 1.88 -7.78 -18.59
N CYS A 978 1.28 -7.63 -17.41
CA CYS A 978 1.91 -6.94 -16.28
C CYS A 978 3.20 -7.61 -15.76
N GLY A 979 3.36 -8.92 -15.99
CA GLY A 979 4.60 -9.68 -15.72
C GLY A 979 5.49 -9.94 -16.94
N ASN A 980 5.24 -9.28 -18.07
CA ASN A 980 5.87 -9.56 -19.36
C ASN A 980 6.49 -8.33 -20.02
N VAL A 981 6.15 -7.12 -19.53
CA VAL A 981 6.56 -5.84 -20.13
C VAL A 981 7.26 -4.93 -19.12
N GLU A 982 8.05 -3.96 -19.60
CA GLU A 982 8.68 -2.92 -18.77
C GLU A 982 7.73 -1.79 -18.34
N CYS A 983 8.18 -0.96 -17.40
CA CYS A 983 7.46 0.23 -16.94
C CYS A 983 7.17 1.25 -18.07
N GLY A 984 8.07 1.42 -19.04
CA GLY A 984 7.84 2.28 -20.22
C GLY A 984 6.75 1.74 -21.15
N SER A 985 6.73 0.42 -21.36
CA SER A 985 5.59 -0.26 -22.00
C SER A 985 4.31 -0.10 -21.18
N ALA A 986 4.32 -0.30 -19.85
CA ALA A 986 3.14 -0.17 -19.00
C ALA A 986 2.49 1.23 -19.06
N PHE A 987 3.31 2.29 -19.08
CA PHE A 987 2.88 3.66 -19.36
C PHE A 987 2.18 3.75 -20.73
N THR A 988 2.82 3.23 -21.79
CA THR A 988 2.33 3.32 -23.17
C THR A 988 1.03 2.53 -23.39
N ILE A 989 0.93 1.33 -22.83
CA ILE A 989 -0.25 0.45 -22.88
C ILE A 989 -1.45 1.13 -22.21
N ALA A 990 -1.25 1.74 -21.03
CA ALA A 990 -2.33 2.40 -20.30
C ALA A 990 -2.73 3.77 -20.89
N LEU A 991 -1.78 4.51 -21.48
CA LEU A 991 -2.07 5.71 -22.28
C LEU A 991 -3.03 5.35 -23.42
N LEU A 992 -2.70 4.35 -24.22
CA LEU A 992 -3.55 3.87 -25.31
C LEU A 992 -4.88 3.29 -24.77
N GLY A 993 -4.85 2.57 -23.65
CA GLY A 993 -6.02 2.05 -22.96
C GLY A 993 -7.03 3.14 -22.58
N GLY A 994 -6.56 4.27 -22.04
CA GLY A 994 -7.41 5.43 -21.76
C GLY A 994 -8.08 6.03 -23.00
N LEU A 995 -7.39 6.02 -24.15
CA LEU A 995 -7.98 6.46 -25.43
C LEU A 995 -9.02 5.45 -25.95
N PHE A 996 -8.75 4.14 -25.82
CA PHE A 996 -9.68 3.07 -26.19
C PHE A 996 -10.93 3.06 -25.29
N TYR A 997 -10.80 3.30 -23.99
CA TYR A 997 -11.94 3.51 -23.07
C TYR A 997 -12.85 4.63 -23.57
N GLU A 998 -12.32 5.84 -23.79
CA GLU A 998 -13.15 7.00 -24.16
C GLU A 998 -13.79 6.81 -25.55
N ALA A 999 -13.10 6.14 -26.47
CA ALA A 999 -13.66 5.74 -27.77
C ALA A 999 -14.81 4.73 -27.62
N GLY A 1000 -14.63 3.69 -26.79
CA GLY A 1000 -15.63 2.66 -26.50
C GLY A 1000 -16.87 3.22 -25.80
N SER A 1001 -16.66 4.04 -24.76
CA SER A 1001 -17.70 4.75 -24.00
C SER A 1001 -18.55 5.64 -24.92
N ARG A 1002 -17.91 6.39 -25.82
CA ARG A 1002 -18.61 7.19 -26.85
C ARG A 1002 -19.35 6.33 -27.87
N LEU A 1003 -18.78 5.19 -28.27
CA LEU A 1003 -19.41 4.29 -29.24
C LEU A 1003 -20.71 3.68 -28.69
N ILE A 1004 -20.72 3.11 -27.49
CA ILE A 1004 -21.93 2.51 -26.90
C ILE A 1004 -23.02 3.56 -26.67
N LYS A 1005 -22.65 4.77 -26.20
CA LYS A 1005 -23.59 5.89 -26.03
C LYS A 1005 -24.15 6.39 -27.37
N LYS A 1006 -23.34 6.43 -28.43
CA LYS A 1006 -23.79 6.73 -29.81
C LYS A 1006 -24.73 5.65 -30.37
N LEU A 1007 -24.53 4.38 -30.00
CA LEU A 1007 -25.41 3.26 -30.34
C LEU A 1007 -26.67 3.17 -29.46
N LYS A 1008 -26.86 4.11 -28.52
CA LYS A 1008 -27.94 4.11 -27.50
C LYS A 1008 -27.98 2.83 -26.63
N ILE A 1009 -26.84 2.18 -26.45
CA ILE A 1009 -26.64 1.14 -25.45
C ILE A 1009 -26.36 1.84 -24.13
N ASP A 1010 -27.22 1.62 -23.13
CA ASP A 1010 -27.10 2.22 -21.80
C ASP A 1010 -26.27 1.30 -20.91
N ASP A 1011 -25.03 1.70 -20.67
CA ASP A 1011 -24.12 1.07 -19.71
C ASP A 1011 -23.99 2.02 -18.51
N PRO A 1012 -24.55 1.69 -17.33
CA PRO A 1012 -24.59 2.58 -16.18
C PRO A 1012 -23.23 2.96 -15.58
N VAL A 1013 -22.20 2.15 -15.78
CA VAL A 1013 -20.85 2.39 -15.21
C VAL A 1013 -19.75 2.45 -16.29
N ASP A 1014 -20.13 2.37 -17.57
CA ASP A 1014 -19.24 2.07 -18.70
C ASP A 1014 -18.48 0.73 -18.58
N ALA A 1015 -19.10 -0.30 -17.97
CA ALA A 1015 -18.50 -1.62 -17.74
C ALA A 1015 -17.90 -2.24 -19.02
N PHE A 1016 -18.60 -2.17 -20.15
CA PHE A 1016 -18.06 -2.66 -21.43
C PHE A 1016 -16.89 -1.82 -21.95
N ALA A 1017 -16.87 -0.50 -21.72
CA ALA A 1017 -15.74 0.32 -22.16
C ALA A 1017 -14.51 0.12 -21.27
N VAL A 1018 -14.69 0.00 -19.95
CA VAL A 1018 -13.61 -0.25 -18.99
C VAL A 1018 -13.08 -1.67 -19.14
N HIS A 1019 -13.94 -2.69 -19.09
CA HIS A 1019 -13.51 -4.10 -19.04
C HIS A 1019 -13.50 -4.79 -20.41
N GLY A 1020 -14.53 -4.55 -21.24
CA GLY A 1020 -14.65 -5.14 -22.58
C GLY A 1020 -13.60 -4.62 -23.57
N VAL A 1021 -13.63 -3.30 -23.82
CA VAL A 1021 -12.77 -2.65 -24.82
C VAL A 1021 -11.32 -2.59 -24.36
N CYS A 1022 -11.05 -2.20 -23.10
CA CYS A 1022 -9.67 -2.18 -22.60
C CYS A 1022 -9.13 -3.57 -22.30
N GLY A 1023 -10.00 -4.57 -22.05
CA GLY A 1023 -9.59 -5.97 -21.94
C GLY A 1023 -9.10 -6.52 -23.27
N ALA A 1024 -9.88 -6.33 -24.33
CA ALA A 1024 -9.46 -6.68 -25.70
C ALA A 1024 -8.19 -5.92 -26.14
N TRP A 1025 -8.04 -4.65 -25.74
CA TRP A 1025 -6.78 -3.92 -25.94
C TRP A 1025 -5.63 -4.53 -25.14
N GLY A 1026 -5.82 -4.85 -23.86
CA GLY A 1026 -4.78 -5.40 -22.99
C GLY A 1026 -4.23 -6.74 -23.50
N VAL A 1027 -5.10 -7.65 -23.94
CA VAL A 1027 -4.70 -8.92 -24.58
C VAL A 1027 -3.88 -8.67 -25.83
N LEU A 1028 -4.28 -7.73 -26.71
CA LEU A 1028 -3.51 -7.39 -27.90
C LEU A 1028 -2.18 -6.69 -27.55
N ALA A 1029 -2.19 -5.83 -26.53
CA ALA A 1029 -1.05 -5.02 -26.12
C ALA A 1029 0.04 -5.87 -25.45
N ALA A 1030 -0.33 -6.88 -24.67
CA ALA A 1030 0.61 -7.82 -24.08
C ALA A 1030 1.50 -8.47 -25.16
N ALA A 1031 0.89 -9.01 -26.23
CA ALA A 1031 1.60 -9.57 -27.38
C ALA A 1031 2.38 -8.56 -28.25
N LEU A 1032 2.12 -7.25 -28.12
CA LEU A 1032 2.80 -6.19 -28.88
C LEU A 1032 3.96 -5.52 -28.14
N PHE A 1033 3.99 -5.60 -26.81
CA PHE A 1033 4.94 -4.89 -25.94
C PHE A 1033 5.80 -5.81 -25.07
N ASP A 1034 5.70 -7.12 -25.31
CA ASP A 1034 6.50 -8.18 -24.67
C ASP A 1034 8.01 -7.97 -24.82
N TRP A 1035 8.75 -8.39 -23.79
CA TRP A 1035 10.20 -8.40 -23.74
C TRP A 1035 10.84 -9.52 -24.57
N GLY A 1036 10.23 -10.70 -24.60
CA GLY A 1036 10.74 -11.90 -25.25
C GLY A 1036 12.16 -12.31 -24.84
N LYS A 1037 12.94 -12.75 -25.83
CA LYS A 1037 14.16 -13.55 -25.64
C LYS A 1037 15.25 -12.83 -24.82
N GLY A 1038 15.70 -13.49 -23.76
CA GLY A 1038 16.72 -12.99 -22.84
C GLY A 1038 16.16 -12.56 -21.48
N PHE A 1039 14.83 -12.50 -21.35
CA PHE A 1039 14.07 -12.31 -20.09
C PHE A 1039 13.33 -13.57 -19.65
N ASP A 1040 13.65 -14.72 -20.25
CA ASP A 1040 12.84 -15.94 -20.24
C ASP A 1040 12.56 -16.52 -18.83
N HIS A 1041 13.41 -16.18 -17.85
CA HIS A 1041 13.27 -16.58 -16.43
C HIS A 1041 12.40 -15.63 -15.59
N TYR A 1042 12.11 -14.42 -16.09
CA TYR A 1042 11.32 -13.37 -15.42
C TYR A 1042 10.00 -13.07 -16.14
N HIS A 1043 9.80 -13.69 -17.29
CA HIS A 1043 8.60 -13.61 -18.10
C HIS A 1043 7.41 -14.28 -17.39
N GLY A 1044 6.22 -13.67 -17.53
CA GLY A 1044 4.97 -14.19 -16.96
C GLY A 1044 4.64 -15.62 -17.41
N TRP A 1045 3.78 -16.30 -16.66
CA TRP A 1045 3.51 -17.72 -16.88
C TRP A 1045 2.73 -18.03 -18.17
N SER A 1046 2.10 -17.03 -18.78
CA SER A 1046 1.54 -17.07 -20.15
C SER A 1046 2.33 -16.11 -21.07
N GLY A 1047 2.45 -16.48 -22.35
CA GLY A 1047 3.09 -15.68 -23.39
C GLY A 1047 4.44 -16.18 -23.93
N PHE A 1048 5.24 -15.26 -24.48
CA PHE A 1048 6.25 -15.53 -25.51
C PHE A 1048 7.72 -15.47 -25.07
N SER A 1049 8.05 -16.18 -23.99
CA SER A 1049 9.45 -16.57 -23.74
C SER A 1049 9.99 -17.52 -24.82
N CYS A 1050 11.29 -17.80 -24.75
CA CYS A 1050 12.06 -18.69 -25.63
C CYS A 1050 11.54 -20.15 -25.60
N MET A 1051 10.43 -20.40 -26.30
CA MET A 1051 9.98 -21.75 -26.63
C MET A 1051 11.04 -22.46 -27.47
N THR A 1052 11.67 -23.46 -26.88
CA THR A 1052 12.61 -24.34 -27.57
C THR A 1052 11.86 -25.26 -28.53
N ALA A 1053 12.28 -25.27 -29.79
CA ALA A 1053 11.92 -26.31 -30.74
C ALA A 1053 12.68 -27.62 -30.42
N GLU A 1054 12.36 -28.71 -31.11
CA GLU A 1054 12.96 -30.04 -30.91
C GLU A 1054 14.49 -30.09 -31.09
N ASP A 1055 15.07 -29.09 -31.76
CA ASP A 1055 16.53 -28.92 -31.95
C ASP A 1055 17.19 -27.98 -30.91
N GLY A 1056 16.41 -27.49 -29.94
CA GLY A 1056 16.84 -26.49 -28.95
C GLY A 1056 16.88 -25.05 -29.46
N SER A 1057 16.42 -24.79 -30.70
CA SER A 1057 16.35 -23.42 -31.24
C SER A 1057 15.15 -22.64 -30.67
N CYS A 1058 15.32 -21.33 -30.54
CA CYS A 1058 14.29 -20.43 -30.02
C CYS A 1058 13.27 -20.06 -31.10
N LYS A 1059 12.00 -20.45 -30.91
CA LYS A 1059 10.88 -19.82 -31.62
C LYS A 1059 10.72 -18.38 -31.11
N THR A 1060 10.41 -17.45 -32.02
CA THR A 1060 10.32 -16.01 -31.71
C THR A 1060 8.86 -15.53 -31.66
N GLY A 1061 8.25 -15.50 -30.47
CA GLY A 1061 6.82 -15.21 -30.33
C GLY A 1061 6.39 -13.74 -30.54
N ILE A 1062 7.31 -12.77 -30.51
CA ILE A 1062 7.08 -11.37 -30.98
C ILE A 1062 6.87 -11.29 -32.52
N GLY A 1063 6.71 -12.44 -33.19
CA GLY A 1063 6.25 -12.53 -34.57
C GLY A 1063 4.73 -12.35 -34.71
N GLY A 1064 4.26 -12.34 -35.97
CA GLY A 1064 2.82 -12.27 -36.26
C GLY A 1064 2.01 -13.46 -35.74
N GLU A 1065 2.65 -14.57 -35.37
CA GLU A 1065 2.03 -15.79 -34.82
C GLU A 1065 1.45 -15.55 -33.42
N GLY A 1066 2.18 -14.86 -32.54
CA GLY A 1066 1.73 -14.54 -31.18
C GLY A 1066 0.60 -13.52 -31.17
N VAL A 1067 0.74 -12.44 -31.97
CA VAL A 1067 -0.34 -11.47 -32.20
C VAL A 1067 -1.60 -12.16 -32.76
N ALA A 1068 -1.44 -13.13 -33.67
CA ALA A 1068 -2.58 -13.89 -34.20
C ALA A 1068 -3.22 -14.85 -33.18
N ALA A 1069 -2.46 -15.37 -32.21
CA ALA A 1069 -3.00 -16.19 -31.12
C ALA A 1069 -3.80 -15.36 -30.10
N ASN A 1070 -3.28 -14.19 -29.70
CA ASN A 1070 -4.01 -13.23 -28.87
C ASN A 1070 -5.26 -12.67 -29.59
N ILE A 1071 -5.23 -12.52 -30.92
CA ILE A 1071 -6.44 -12.23 -31.71
C ILE A 1071 -7.44 -13.41 -31.69
N ALA A 1072 -6.96 -14.66 -31.74
CA ALA A 1072 -7.83 -15.84 -31.63
C ALA A 1072 -8.52 -15.92 -30.25
N GLU A 1073 -7.81 -15.60 -29.17
CA GLU A 1073 -8.38 -15.45 -27.82
C GLU A 1073 -9.48 -14.38 -27.80
N ILE A 1074 -9.19 -13.16 -28.29
CA ILE A 1074 -10.14 -12.04 -28.34
C ILE A 1074 -11.43 -12.45 -29.06
N VAL A 1075 -11.31 -13.09 -30.22
CA VAL A 1075 -12.45 -13.55 -31.02
C VAL A 1075 -13.22 -14.68 -30.31
N ALA A 1076 -12.51 -15.66 -29.73
CA ALA A 1076 -13.13 -16.82 -29.10
C ALA A 1076 -13.93 -16.44 -27.84
N ILE A 1077 -13.33 -15.72 -26.89
CA ILE A 1077 -13.98 -15.31 -25.65
C ILE A 1077 -15.15 -14.36 -25.97
N THR A 1078 -14.97 -13.40 -26.88
CA THR A 1078 -16.04 -12.47 -27.28
C THR A 1078 -17.23 -13.22 -27.89
N ALA A 1079 -16.99 -14.15 -28.83
CA ALA A 1079 -18.05 -14.92 -29.46
C ALA A 1079 -18.79 -15.82 -28.45
N TRP A 1080 -18.04 -16.54 -27.60
CA TRP A 1080 -18.58 -17.43 -26.59
C TRP A 1080 -19.45 -16.71 -25.58
N VAL A 1081 -18.90 -15.68 -24.93
CA VAL A 1081 -19.62 -14.97 -23.86
C VAL A 1081 -20.85 -14.26 -24.43
N ALA A 1082 -20.77 -13.66 -25.63
CA ALA A 1082 -21.93 -13.02 -26.26
C ALA A 1082 -23.04 -14.02 -26.64
N VAL A 1083 -22.68 -15.20 -27.17
CA VAL A 1083 -23.65 -16.26 -27.52
C VAL A 1083 -24.26 -16.86 -26.26
N CYS A 1084 -23.45 -17.33 -25.30
CA CYS A 1084 -23.95 -17.95 -24.07
C CYS A 1084 -24.75 -16.97 -23.21
N SER A 1085 -24.30 -15.71 -23.07
CA SER A 1085 -25.10 -14.68 -22.36
C SER A 1085 -26.42 -14.40 -23.07
N SER A 1086 -26.45 -14.41 -24.41
CA SER A 1086 -27.71 -14.26 -25.17
C SER A 1086 -28.65 -15.45 -25.00
N LEU A 1087 -28.12 -16.67 -24.87
CA LEU A 1087 -28.89 -17.88 -24.59
C LEU A 1087 -29.51 -17.90 -23.18
N ILE A 1088 -28.99 -17.10 -22.24
CA ILE A 1088 -29.59 -16.90 -20.91
C ILE A 1088 -30.52 -15.68 -20.89
N PHE A 1089 -30.05 -14.52 -21.32
CA PHE A 1089 -30.83 -13.28 -21.27
C PHE A 1089 -32.03 -13.27 -22.25
N GLY A 1090 -31.93 -13.94 -23.40
CA GLY A 1090 -33.00 -14.04 -24.38
C GLY A 1090 -34.26 -14.72 -23.82
N PRO A 1091 -34.18 -15.97 -23.33
CA PRO A 1091 -35.28 -16.65 -22.66
C PRO A 1091 -35.81 -15.90 -21.43
N LEU A 1092 -34.92 -15.35 -20.58
CA LEU A 1092 -35.34 -14.55 -19.42
C LEU A 1092 -36.13 -13.30 -19.82
N ARG A 1093 -35.80 -12.66 -20.95
CA ARG A 1093 -36.59 -11.55 -21.52
C ARG A 1093 -37.92 -12.05 -22.09
N ALA A 1094 -37.93 -13.17 -22.79
CA ALA A 1094 -39.13 -13.74 -23.41
C ALA A 1094 -40.21 -14.13 -22.39
N VAL A 1095 -39.83 -14.63 -21.21
CA VAL A 1095 -40.76 -14.93 -20.10
C VAL A 1095 -41.04 -13.73 -19.18
N GLY A 1096 -40.53 -12.53 -19.52
CA GLY A 1096 -40.74 -11.30 -18.75
C GLY A 1096 -39.97 -11.22 -17.43
N TRP A 1097 -39.05 -12.15 -17.14
CA TRP A 1097 -38.30 -12.19 -15.88
C TRP A 1097 -37.05 -11.29 -15.88
N LEU A 1098 -36.49 -10.93 -17.04
CA LEU A 1098 -35.26 -10.14 -17.12
C LEU A 1098 -35.43 -8.68 -16.66
N ARG A 1099 -36.35 -7.93 -17.25
CA ARG A 1099 -36.46 -6.46 -17.11
C ARG A 1099 -37.54 -6.09 -16.08
N ALA A 1100 -37.27 -5.07 -15.27
CA ALA A 1100 -38.26 -4.48 -14.38
C ALA A 1100 -39.38 -3.76 -15.14
N SER A 1101 -40.60 -3.79 -14.58
CA SER A 1101 -41.70 -2.95 -15.10
C SER A 1101 -41.36 -1.47 -14.98
N ASP A 1102 -42.02 -0.65 -15.80
CA ASP A 1102 -41.79 0.78 -15.82
C ASP A 1102 -42.14 1.44 -14.47
N ASP A 1103 -43.14 0.95 -13.74
CA ASP A 1103 -43.48 1.43 -12.40
C ASP A 1103 -42.32 1.26 -11.40
N VAL A 1104 -41.61 0.12 -11.48
CA VAL A 1104 -40.45 -0.18 -10.62
C VAL A 1104 -39.23 0.66 -11.02
N GLN A 1105 -39.09 1.02 -12.30
CA GLN A 1105 -38.05 1.95 -12.76
C GLN A 1105 -38.36 3.42 -12.38
N ASP A 1106 -39.64 3.79 -12.31
CA ASP A 1106 -40.11 5.11 -11.86
C ASP A 1106 -39.98 5.25 -10.33
N GLU A 1107 -40.42 4.27 -9.56
CA GLU A 1107 -40.33 4.23 -8.09
C GLU A 1107 -38.89 4.03 -7.60
N GLY A 1108 -38.12 3.17 -8.28
CA GLY A 1108 -36.81 2.69 -7.82
C GLY A 1108 -36.93 1.34 -7.12
N PHE A 1109 -35.93 0.47 -7.33
CA PHE A 1109 -35.95 -0.89 -6.78
C PHE A 1109 -36.00 -0.90 -5.26
N ASP A 1110 -35.25 -0.02 -4.59
CA ASP A 1110 -35.15 0.03 -3.12
C ASP A 1110 -36.55 0.21 -2.51
N GLN A 1111 -37.28 1.21 -3.00
CA GLN A 1111 -38.62 1.54 -2.55
C GLN A 1111 -39.66 0.48 -2.97
N ALA A 1112 -39.51 -0.12 -4.16
CA ALA A 1112 -40.47 -1.06 -4.71
C ALA A 1112 -40.28 -2.53 -4.26
N LYS A 1113 -39.12 -2.91 -3.70
CA LYS A 1113 -38.71 -4.31 -3.48
C LYS A 1113 -37.93 -4.61 -2.20
N HIS A 1114 -37.36 -3.62 -1.50
CA HIS A 1114 -36.48 -3.84 -0.34
C HIS A 1114 -37.11 -3.42 0.99
N SER A 1115 -36.52 -3.89 2.10
CA SER A 1115 -36.93 -3.54 3.46
C SER A 1115 -35.68 -3.37 4.35
N PRO A 1116 -35.44 -2.18 4.96
CA PRO A 1116 -36.21 -0.94 4.80
C PRO A 1116 -36.20 -0.45 3.35
N SER A 1117 -37.19 0.35 2.93
CA SER A 1117 -37.43 0.70 1.52
C SER A 1117 -36.49 1.79 0.94
N LYS A 1118 -35.38 2.09 1.63
CA LYS A 1118 -34.44 3.17 1.31
C LYS A 1118 -33.05 2.82 1.83
N ALA A 1119 -32.01 3.13 1.04
CA ALA A 1119 -30.62 3.01 1.48
C ALA A 1119 -30.22 4.01 2.59
N TYR A 1120 -30.83 5.20 2.63
CA TYR A 1120 -30.40 6.31 3.47
C TYR A 1120 -31.56 6.89 4.29
N ALA A 1121 -31.37 7.02 5.60
CA ALA A 1121 -32.38 7.55 6.53
C ALA A 1121 -32.85 8.99 6.21
N ASN A 1122 -31.98 9.81 5.63
CA ASN A 1122 -32.24 11.22 5.32
C ASN A 1122 -32.82 11.46 3.91
N GLN A 1123 -33.18 10.41 3.16
CA GLN A 1123 -33.99 10.59 1.95
C GLN A 1123 -35.42 10.97 2.36
N PRO A 1124 -35.90 12.20 2.07
CA PRO A 1124 -37.29 12.53 2.31
C PRO A 1124 -38.18 11.57 1.52
N GLU A 1125 -39.38 11.31 2.03
CA GLU A 1125 -40.40 10.68 1.20
C GLU A 1125 -40.69 11.59 0.00
N SER A 1126 -40.87 10.99 -1.17
CA SER A 1126 -41.43 11.70 -2.31
C SER A 1126 -42.88 12.01 -1.99
N THR A 1127 -43.13 13.13 -1.29
CA THR A 1127 -44.46 13.61 -0.96
C THR A 1127 -45.20 13.93 -2.25
N LYS A 1128 -45.88 12.92 -2.81
CA LYS A 1128 -46.89 13.09 -3.83
C LYS A 1128 -47.94 13.99 -3.21
N VAL A 1129 -47.87 15.29 -3.51
CA VAL A 1129 -48.92 16.25 -3.17
C VAL A 1129 -50.13 15.87 -4.01
N ILE A 1130 -50.95 14.97 -3.48
CA ILE A 1130 -52.24 14.64 -4.04
C ILE A 1130 -53.10 15.89 -3.87
N LEU A 1131 -53.11 16.72 -4.92
CA LEU A 1131 -54.07 17.79 -5.09
C LEU A 1131 -55.44 17.17 -5.38
N SER A 1132 -56.08 16.63 -4.32
CA SER A 1132 -57.52 16.41 -4.32
C SER A 1132 -58.19 17.78 -4.39
N ALA A 1133 -58.88 18.03 -5.50
CA ALA A 1133 -59.60 19.28 -5.78
C ALA A 1133 -60.84 19.45 -4.90
#